data_AF-A0A2D6N731-F1
#
_entry.id   AF-A0A2D6N731-F1
#
_cell.length_a   1.000
_cell.length_b   1.000
_cell.length_c   1.000
_cell.angle_alpha   90.00
_cell.angle_beta   90.00
_cell.angle_gamma   90.00
#
_symmetry.space_group_name_H-M   'P 1'
#
loop_
_entity.id
_entity.type
_entity.pdbx_description
1 polymer ?
#
loop_
_entity_poly.entity_id
_entity_poly.type
_entity_poly.pdbx_seq_one_letter_code
_entity_poly.pdbx_strand_id
1 'polypeptide(L)'
;MSLAAIATGDDTTCGITTSGRAYCWGEDNDGEVGNGNPDTAAVGTPGAVAGGLTIRTGAPSVEPASVSAGATGNVFVDLRHTNTHPSDGRIAITFPSGFNVGGVNGQTATSLSGIDGTLARAGGNPVAGGTAVSFVLPSIRNPQVSGSTGTFAIQTQNSAGAAIDQDTAIAPATLFPGSLSSISVTLASLVVGAAGNATVGFTTGNPLPSDGKIAVTFPAGFSLSGTNTVTPGINIDGTFNISVSGQTVTLTRGGGRQVAANTAITVTMGSITNPNTAGSTGTFAIQTQHSSGVAIDQDASVAGVAIEATNVAVIDKATNDPPVLVTNLGLTLARGASASIGRGELEATDRDHPSPQLRYTVTDGPAHGTLSSKQFGQNNVNDRGVVYTHDGSASTSDSFSFTVTDSAGASISGTFAITIIVPTPTPTPLPSPRPTQPASRVAFAPVPVGADAARTIDVVRQSDGGRVVLQSTTGRHVTLTFYAPNSDLIVQLAERGLPPIRMSARPESPVITSEVLQGFTVEARQARTGAMVTRHDRPVDIEVQVDPQVIAAVGSRPDLVRLGRMDEATGRIVVLPTTVDGSSVRARTRQTSTFVLLAMIPPTAGADWPLTNGHQFTQAAGADFAVRAGYPVEDVSGGPPFWTAFRQQGGVATLGYPVSQVFVRGGIVVQVLQKGVLQQWASGSGPVTLLNLLDLLSRAGFDAVLDQTYHIPPPRSTVEDIGLTWAELVARHLAIFDEDVPGIAAIRARYEETAASAGQDPIQLWGLPLSVKDYGPFVTLRTQRAAFQHWKVALPELGPEYVPGFVAIVNVGDIAKAIGLWPEEPLLPLLVPAGLPI
;
A
#
# COMPACT_ATOMS: atom_id res chain seq x y z
N MET A 1 -27.51 -32.98 13.90
CA MET A 1 -27.03 -31.64 14.32
C MET A 1 -27.19 -31.56 15.82
N SER A 2 -26.13 -31.22 16.57
CA SER A 2 -26.19 -31.05 18.03
C SER A 2 -25.98 -29.59 18.38
N LEU A 3 -26.94 -29.00 19.07
CA LEU A 3 -26.96 -27.59 19.45
C LEU A 3 -26.36 -27.40 20.85
N ALA A 4 -25.45 -26.44 20.98
CA ALA A 4 -24.85 -26.01 22.23
C ALA A 4 -25.68 -24.90 22.92
N ALA A 5 -26.41 -24.10 22.13
CA ALA A 5 -27.33 -23.06 22.61
C ALA A 5 -28.46 -22.83 21.58
N ILE A 6 -29.60 -22.36 22.06
CA ILE A 6 -30.75 -21.90 21.26
C ILE A 6 -31.22 -20.56 21.82
N ALA A 7 -31.62 -19.65 20.94
CA ALA A 7 -32.30 -18.39 21.25
C ALA A 7 -33.56 -18.29 20.37
N THR A 8 -34.70 -17.96 20.99
CA THR A 8 -36.01 -17.80 20.35
C THR A 8 -36.44 -16.35 20.46
N GLY A 9 -36.72 -15.70 19.33
CA GLY A 9 -37.52 -14.47 19.25
C GLY A 9 -39.00 -14.78 19.07
N ASP A 10 -39.79 -13.77 18.68
CA ASP A 10 -41.24 -13.90 18.53
C ASP A 10 -41.60 -14.78 17.31
N ASP A 11 -41.03 -14.51 16.12
CA ASP A 11 -41.27 -15.28 14.88
C ASP A 11 -39.99 -15.88 14.24
N THR A 12 -38.82 -15.68 14.86
CA THR A 12 -37.50 -16.19 14.38
C THR A 12 -36.74 -16.91 15.49
N THR A 13 -36.10 -18.04 15.18
CA THR A 13 -35.32 -18.86 16.12
C THR A 13 -33.93 -19.17 15.57
N CYS A 14 -32.91 -19.09 16.43
CA CYS A 14 -31.52 -19.40 16.09
C CYS A 14 -30.91 -20.43 17.06
N GLY A 15 -30.03 -21.29 16.56
CA GLY A 15 -29.26 -22.26 17.33
C GLY A 15 -27.80 -22.32 16.90
N ILE A 16 -26.88 -22.46 17.87
CA ILE A 16 -25.44 -22.58 17.63
C ILE A 16 -25.01 -24.02 17.87
N THR A 17 -24.26 -24.62 16.94
CA THR A 17 -23.70 -25.97 17.10
C THR A 17 -22.55 -26.02 18.10
N THR A 18 -22.20 -27.21 18.58
CA THR A 18 -20.97 -27.44 19.36
C THR A 18 -19.67 -27.12 18.60
N SER A 19 -19.76 -26.91 17.28
CA SER A 19 -18.67 -26.45 16.41
C SER A 19 -18.69 -24.93 16.11
N GLY A 20 -19.49 -24.15 16.85
CA GLY A 20 -19.54 -22.69 16.74
C GLY A 20 -20.23 -22.14 15.48
N ARG A 21 -20.98 -22.97 14.74
CA ARG A 21 -21.75 -22.52 13.57
C ARG A 21 -23.18 -22.16 13.96
N ALA A 22 -23.63 -20.99 13.54
CA ALA A 22 -25.00 -20.52 13.76
C ALA A 22 -25.94 -20.99 12.65
N TYR A 23 -27.16 -21.36 13.04
CA TYR A 23 -28.25 -21.74 12.15
C TYR A 23 -29.54 -21.03 12.61
N CYS A 24 -30.28 -20.41 11.71
CA CYS A 24 -31.51 -19.68 12.03
C CYS A 24 -32.66 -20.09 11.10
N TRP A 25 -33.91 -19.93 11.56
CA TRP A 25 -35.14 -20.29 10.88
C TRP A 25 -36.34 -19.53 11.46
N GLY A 26 -37.41 -19.34 10.70
CA GLY A 26 -38.54 -18.45 11.04
C GLY A 26 -38.77 -17.39 9.96
N GLU A 27 -39.39 -16.26 10.30
CA GLU A 27 -39.47 -15.12 9.36
C GLU A 27 -38.08 -14.58 9.00
N ASP A 28 -37.98 -14.10 7.75
CA ASP A 28 -36.76 -13.59 7.10
C ASP A 28 -37.05 -12.36 6.21
N ASN A 29 -38.17 -11.67 6.47
CA ASN A 29 -38.70 -10.56 5.69
C ASN A 29 -37.71 -9.37 5.63
N ASP A 30 -37.01 -9.12 6.74
CA ASP A 30 -35.96 -8.10 6.89
C ASP A 30 -34.54 -8.75 6.93
N GLY A 31 -34.42 -10.04 6.64
CA GLY A 31 -33.16 -10.80 6.63
C GLY A 31 -32.74 -11.37 7.99
N GLU A 32 -33.69 -11.56 8.91
CA GLU A 32 -33.47 -11.90 10.31
C GLU A 32 -32.82 -13.28 10.53
N VAL A 33 -32.90 -14.21 9.57
CA VAL A 33 -32.20 -15.51 9.67
C VAL A 33 -30.73 -15.42 9.22
N GLY A 34 -30.32 -14.29 8.63
CA GLY A 34 -28.93 -14.00 8.30
C GLY A 34 -28.31 -14.94 7.24
N ASN A 35 -29.12 -15.58 6.41
CA ASN A 35 -28.68 -16.43 5.29
C ASN A 35 -28.03 -15.63 4.13
N GLY A 36 -28.08 -14.30 4.16
CA GLY A 36 -27.55 -13.38 3.14
C GLY A 36 -28.55 -12.99 2.05
N ASN A 37 -29.81 -13.38 2.15
CA ASN A 37 -30.87 -13.09 1.18
C ASN A 37 -32.24 -12.99 1.89
N PRO A 38 -32.71 -11.78 2.25
CA PRO A 38 -34.05 -11.58 2.80
C PRO A 38 -35.13 -12.14 1.87
N ASP A 39 -36.10 -12.86 2.42
CA ASP A 39 -37.18 -13.49 1.66
C ASP A 39 -38.53 -13.25 2.37
N THR A 40 -39.58 -13.01 1.58
CA THR A 40 -40.94 -12.77 2.09
C THR A 40 -41.66 -14.05 2.55
N ALA A 41 -40.95 -15.18 2.55
CA ALA A 41 -41.44 -16.49 2.97
C ALA A 41 -40.63 -17.00 4.18
N ALA A 42 -41.33 -17.38 5.26
CA ALA A 42 -40.69 -17.92 6.46
C ALA A 42 -39.87 -19.18 6.17
N VAL A 43 -38.60 -19.14 6.56
CA VAL A 43 -37.62 -20.22 6.42
C VAL A 43 -37.96 -21.35 7.40
N GLY A 44 -38.70 -22.35 6.94
CA GLY A 44 -39.25 -23.42 7.79
C GLY A 44 -38.25 -24.47 8.32
N THR A 45 -36.96 -24.36 8.03
CA THR A 45 -35.92 -25.30 8.49
C THR A 45 -34.60 -24.59 8.83
N PRO A 46 -33.80 -25.05 9.82
CA PRO A 46 -32.54 -24.41 10.22
C PRO A 46 -31.54 -24.18 9.08
N GLY A 47 -31.48 -22.95 8.55
CA GLY A 47 -30.53 -22.51 7.54
C GLY A 47 -29.24 -21.99 8.17
N ALA A 48 -28.09 -22.20 7.52
CA ALA A 48 -26.81 -21.70 8.04
C ALA A 48 -26.68 -20.18 7.83
N VAL A 49 -26.23 -19.47 8.87
CA VAL A 49 -25.95 -18.02 8.78
C VAL A 49 -24.74 -17.77 7.86
N ALA A 50 -24.84 -16.77 6.99
CA ALA A 50 -23.84 -16.42 5.98
C ALA A 50 -22.56 -15.82 6.56
N GLY A 51 -21.54 -15.66 5.70
CA GLY A 51 -20.24 -15.07 6.07
C GLY A 51 -19.26 -16.03 6.77
N GLY A 52 -19.60 -17.30 6.95
CA GLY A 52 -18.69 -18.32 7.49
C GLY A 52 -18.27 -18.10 8.95
N LEU A 53 -18.99 -17.22 9.66
CA LEU A 53 -18.62 -16.77 10.99
C LEU A 53 -18.66 -17.92 12.00
N THR A 54 -17.50 -18.26 12.56
CA THR A 54 -17.43 -19.19 13.70
C THR A 54 -17.63 -18.40 14.97
N ILE A 55 -18.85 -18.42 15.52
CA ILE A 55 -19.17 -17.78 16.79
C ILE A 55 -18.48 -18.58 17.88
N ARG A 56 -17.35 -18.07 18.37
CA ARG A 56 -16.47 -18.78 19.31
C ARG A 56 -17.19 -19.03 20.64
N THR A 57 -17.62 -20.27 20.86
CA THR A 57 -18.20 -20.74 22.11
C THR A 57 -17.11 -20.95 23.19
N GLY A 58 -16.50 -19.87 23.66
CA GLY A 58 -15.83 -19.79 24.95
C GLY A 58 -14.45 -20.46 25.14
N ALA A 59 -13.78 -20.95 24.09
CA ALA A 59 -12.40 -21.43 24.19
C ALA A 59 -11.39 -20.26 24.18
N PRO A 60 -10.29 -20.32 24.95
CA PRO A 60 -9.27 -19.26 24.99
C PRO A 60 -8.36 -19.27 23.74
N SER A 61 -7.83 -18.09 23.39
CA SER A 61 -6.91 -17.91 22.25
C SER A 61 -5.83 -16.87 22.50
N VAL A 62 -4.66 -17.07 21.88
CA VAL A 62 -3.52 -16.15 21.87
C VAL A 62 -3.07 -16.00 20.41
N GLU A 63 -3.31 -14.85 19.79
CA GLU A 63 -3.16 -14.64 18.35
C GLU A 63 -2.27 -13.42 18.04
N PRO A 64 -1.06 -13.61 17.48
CA PRO A 64 -0.25 -12.51 16.96
C PRO A 64 -0.93 -11.77 15.81
N ALA A 65 -1.01 -10.44 15.91
CA ALA A 65 -1.59 -9.56 14.90
C ALA A 65 -0.82 -9.55 13.57
N SER A 66 0.46 -9.95 13.60
CA SER A 66 1.25 -10.25 12.41
C SER A 66 1.59 -11.74 12.41
N VAL A 67 1.36 -12.38 11.26
CA VAL A 67 1.77 -13.78 11.00
C VAL A 67 3.13 -13.86 10.32
N SER A 68 3.94 -12.80 10.34
CA SER A 68 5.29 -12.79 9.76
C SER A 68 6.34 -13.12 10.83
N ALA A 69 7.31 -13.97 10.47
CA ALA A 69 8.46 -14.30 11.31
C ALA A 69 9.26 -13.03 11.66
N GLY A 70 9.63 -12.91 12.93
CA GLY A 70 10.41 -11.79 13.48
C GLY A 70 9.72 -10.42 13.50
N ALA A 71 8.48 -10.32 13.01
CA ALA A 71 7.68 -9.10 13.10
C ALA A 71 7.40 -8.73 14.57
N THR A 72 7.39 -7.43 14.86
CA THR A 72 7.02 -6.90 16.17
C THR A 72 5.65 -6.25 16.07
N GLY A 73 4.71 -6.66 16.93
CA GLY A 73 3.33 -6.21 16.85
C GLY A 73 2.54 -6.51 18.11
N ASN A 74 1.22 -6.44 17.97
CA ASN A 74 0.28 -6.78 19.03
C ASN A 74 0.03 -8.30 19.05
N VAL A 75 -0.26 -8.85 20.22
CA VAL A 75 -0.85 -10.18 20.39
C VAL A 75 -2.21 -10.00 21.07
N PHE A 76 -3.25 -10.50 20.44
CA PHE A 76 -4.61 -10.53 20.99
C PHE A 76 -4.76 -11.75 21.91
N VAL A 77 -5.36 -11.55 23.07
CA VAL A 77 -5.60 -12.60 24.05
C VAL A 77 -7.06 -12.57 24.44
N ASP A 78 -7.74 -13.70 24.23
CA ASP A 78 -9.12 -13.92 24.64
C ASP A 78 -9.18 -15.10 25.59
N LEU A 79 -9.90 -14.96 26.70
CA LEU A 79 -10.16 -16.05 27.63
C LEU A 79 -11.52 -15.90 28.31
N ARG A 80 -12.05 -17.02 28.81
CA ARG A 80 -13.27 -17.03 29.61
C ARG A 80 -12.93 -17.55 31.00
N HIS A 81 -13.15 -16.70 32.01
CA HIS A 81 -13.01 -17.10 33.40
C HIS A 81 -14.04 -18.19 33.69
N THR A 82 -13.61 -19.34 34.22
CA THR A 82 -14.55 -20.40 34.63
C THR A 82 -14.94 -20.19 36.09
N ASN A 83 -13.96 -19.86 36.92
CA ASN A 83 -14.13 -19.48 38.32
C ASN A 83 -14.06 -17.95 38.50
N THR A 84 -14.47 -17.46 39.67
CA THR A 84 -14.37 -16.03 40.00
C THR A 84 -12.91 -15.61 40.15
N HIS A 85 -12.45 -14.67 39.32
CA HIS A 85 -11.10 -14.13 39.39
C HIS A 85 -11.04 -12.94 40.35
N PRO A 86 -10.21 -12.99 41.41
CA PRO A 86 -10.23 -11.99 42.46
C PRO A 86 -9.67 -10.64 41.99
N SER A 87 -9.98 -9.58 42.73
CA SER A 87 -9.65 -8.20 42.38
C SER A 87 -8.15 -7.89 42.34
N ASP A 88 -7.34 -8.73 42.99
CA ASP A 88 -5.89 -8.72 43.12
C ASP A 88 -5.21 -9.92 42.41
N GLY A 89 -5.98 -10.73 41.67
CA GLY A 89 -5.49 -11.90 40.93
C GLY A 89 -4.57 -11.55 39.76
N ARG A 90 -4.01 -12.57 39.09
CA ARG A 90 -3.13 -12.40 37.92
C ARG A 90 -3.61 -13.23 36.74
N ILE A 91 -3.13 -12.90 35.54
CA ILE A 91 -3.28 -13.70 34.32
C ILE A 91 -1.88 -13.92 33.77
N ALA A 92 -1.38 -15.15 33.81
CA ALA A 92 -0.10 -15.56 33.24
C ALA A 92 -0.32 -16.14 31.84
N ILE A 93 0.55 -15.76 30.91
CA ILE A 93 0.59 -16.28 29.54
C ILE A 93 1.98 -16.83 29.30
N THR A 94 2.08 -18.14 29.05
CA THR A 94 3.33 -18.77 28.64
C THR A 94 3.45 -18.67 27.13
N PHE A 95 4.47 -17.95 26.68
CA PHE A 95 4.83 -17.86 25.28
C PHE A 95 5.75 -19.04 24.90
N PRO A 96 5.55 -19.66 23.72
CA PRO A 96 6.49 -20.61 23.17
C PRO A 96 7.90 -20.05 22.97
N SER A 97 8.87 -20.93 22.76
CA SER A 97 10.25 -20.56 22.46
C SER A 97 10.37 -19.69 21.20
N GLY A 98 11.17 -18.62 21.28
CA GLY A 98 11.51 -17.75 20.15
C GLY A 98 10.76 -16.42 20.13
N PHE A 99 9.65 -16.29 20.87
CA PHE A 99 9.03 -14.99 21.11
C PHE A 99 9.95 -14.10 21.96
N ASN A 100 10.04 -12.81 21.60
CA ASN A 100 10.64 -11.80 22.46
C ASN A 100 9.53 -10.93 23.05
N VAL A 101 9.27 -11.16 24.33
CA VAL A 101 8.25 -10.48 25.16
C VAL A 101 8.80 -9.26 25.92
N GLY A 102 10.03 -8.84 25.62
CA GLY A 102 10.72 -7.76 26.35
C GLY A 102 10.01 -6.40 26.32
N GLY A 103 9.18 -6.16 25.30
CA GLY A 103 8.35 -4.95 25.16
C GLY A 103 7.24 -4.80 26.21
N VAL A 104 6.95 -5.83 27.00
CA VAL A 104 5.94 -5.78 28.09
C VAL A 104 6.51 -5.16 29.37
N ASN A 105 7.85 -5.08 29.52
CA ASN A 105 8.50 -4.51 30.69
C ASN A 105 8.26 -3.00 30.82
N GLY A 106 7.35 -2.61 31.70
CA GLY A 106 6.97 -1.22 31.97
C GLY A 106 5.45 -0.97 32.01
N GLN A 107 4.64 -1.92 31.56
CA GLN A 107 3.19 -1.93 31.81
C GLN A 107 2.96 -2.13 33.32
N THR A 108 2.19 -1.24 33.96
CA THR A 108 1.99 -1.31 35.42
C THR A 108 1.01 -2.42 35.82
N ALA A 109 1.56 -3.62 35.96
CA ALA A 109 1.04 -4.65 36.84
C ALA A 109 2.26 -5.37 37.45
N THR A 110 2.56 -5.09 38.72
CA THR A 110 3.86 -5.38 39.33
C THR A 110 4.16 -6.87 39.50
N SER A 111 4.81 -7.49 38.51
CA SER A 111 6.10 -8.24 38.59
C SER A 111 6.22 -9.26 37.44
N LEU A 112 7.21 -9.07 36.57
CA LEU A 112 7.64 -10.04 35.55
C LEU A 112 9.01 -10.61 35.94
N SER A 113 9.19 -11.92 35.81
CA SER A 113 10.49 -12.58 35.92
C SER A 113 10.49 -13.92 35.16
N GLY A 114 11.06 -13.92 33.96
CA GLY A 114 11.42 -15.13 33.22
C GLY A 114 10.32 -15.72 32.34
N ILE A 115 10.40 -15.46 31.03
CA ILE A 115 9.70 -16.12 29.89
C ILE A 115 8.14 -16.04 29.88
N ASP A 116 7.48 -15.96 31.03
CA ASP A 116 6.02 -15.85 31.15
C ASP A 116 5.53 -14.39 31.24
N GLY A 117 4.56 -14.03 30.40
CA GLY A 117 3.88 -12.74 30.43
C GLY A 117 2.78 -12.72 31.49
N THR A 118 3.07 -12.22 32.69
CA THR A 118 2.11 -12.17 33.80
C THR A 118 1.54 -10.77 34.02
N LEU A 119 0.22 -10.63 33.88
CA LEU A 119 -0.54 -9.40 34.14
C LEU A 119 -1.26 -9.52 35.49
N ALA A 120 -0.81 -8.77 36.50
CA ALA A 120 -1.57 -8.63 37.74
C ALA A 120 -2.77 -7.66 37.58
N ARG A 121 -3.86 -7.94 38.28
CA ARG A 121 -5.08 -7.14 38.29
C ARG A 121 -5.00 -6.16 39.47
N ALA A 122 -4.96 -4.86 39.17
CA ALA A 122 -4.71 -3.82 40.16
C ALA A 122 -6.01 -3.23 40.73
N GLY A 123 -6.79 -4.05 41.44
CA GLY A 123 -8.04 -3.65 42.10
C GLY A 123 -9.25 -3.55 41.16
N GLY A 124 -10.40 -3.22 41.75
CA GLY A 124 -11.73 -3.29 41.13
C GLY A 124 -12.59 -4.38 41.75
N ASN A 125 -13.75 -4.68 41.15
CA ASN A 125 -14.58 -5.82 41.58
C ASN A 125 -13.99 -7.14 41.02
N PRO A 126 -14.15 -8.28 41.71
CA PRO A 126 -13.83 -9.60 41.15
C PRO A 126 -14.54 -9.83 39.81
N VAL A 127 -13.88 -10.53 38.88
CA VAL A 127 -14.53 -10.98 37.64
C VAL A 127 -15.33 -12.23 37.96
N ALA A 128 -16.63 -12.25 37.69
CA ALA A 128 -17.45 -13.44 37.92
C ALA A 128 -17.07 -14.58 36.97
N GLY A 129 -17.15 -15.82 37.44
CA GLY A 129 -17.11 -17.01 36.57
C GLY A 129 -18.13 -16.92 35.44
N GLY A 130 -17.77 -17.40 34.26
CA GLY A 130 -18.52 -17.27 33.01
C GLY A 130 -18.26 -15.98 32.22
N THR A 131 -17.46 -15.04 32.73
CA THR A 131 -17.15 -13.77 32.02
C THR A 131 -16.04 -13.95 30.99
N ALA A 132 -16.28 -13.48 29.75
CA ALA A 132 -15.25 -13.37 28.72
C ALA A 132 -14.42 -12.09 28.89
N VAL A 133 -13.10 -12.19 28.69
CA VAL A 133 -12.14 -11.10 28.83
C VAL A 133 -11.18 -11.13 27.65
N SER A 134 -11.05 -9.98 26.98
CA SER A 134 -10.15 -9.76 25.84
C SER A 134 -9.19 -8.63 26.15
N PHE A 135 -7.90 -8.81 25.85
CA PHE A 135 -6.89 -7.77 25.98
C PHE A 135 -5.78 -7.93 24.93
N VAL A 136 -4.89 -6.94 24.87
CA VAL A 136 -3.82 -6.86 23.87
C VAL A 136 -2.48 -6.74 24.58
N LEU A 137 -1.52 -7.56 24.18
CA LEU A 137 -0.11 -7.41 24.54
C LEU A 137 0.63 -6.70 23.40
N PRO A 138 1.01 -5.43 23.56
CA PRO A 138 1.73 -4.70 22.52
C PRO A 138 3.21 -5.08 22.49
N SER A 139 3.87 -4.77 21.37
CA SER A 139 5.32 -4.86 21.22
C SER A 139 5.92 -6.25 21.48
N ILE A 140 5.15 -7.31 21.27
CA ILE A 140 5.65 -8.69 21.22
C ILE A 140 6.30 -8.91 19.86
N ARG A 141 7.51 -9.47 19.84
CA ARG A 141 8.15 -9.92 18.61
C ARG A 141 7.99 -11.43 18.43
N ASN A 142 7.50 -11.83 17.26
CA ASN A 142 7.39 -13.23 16.85
C ASN A 142 8.76 -13.93 16.75
N PRO A 143 8.81 -15.27 16.89
CA PRO A 143 9.93 -16.09 16.46
C PRO A 143 10.48 -15.66 15.09
N GLN A 144 11.81 -15.59 14.98
CA GLN A 144 12.50 -15.12 13.76
C GLN A 144 12.54 -16.17 12.63
N VAL A 145 11.90 -17.32 12.85
CA VAL A 145 11.75 -18.41 11.89
C VAL A 145 10.27 -18.63 11.60
N SER A 146 9.98 -19.01 10.36
CA SER A 146 8.65 -19.44 9.93
C SER A 146 8.25 -20.82 10.50
N GLY A 147 6.97 -21.17 10.37
CA GLY A 147 6.39 -22.41 10.87
C GLY A 147 5.46 -22.20 12.07
N SER A 148 5.15 -23.28 12.78
CA SER A 148 4.27 -23.23 13.96
C SER A 148 4.90 -22.39 15.07
N THR A 149 4.10 -21.54 15.73
CA THR A 149 4.53 -20.83 16.93
C THR A 149 4.82 -21.77 18.10
N GLY A 150 4.28 -22.99 18.09
CA GLY A 150 4.13 -23.79 19.31
C GLY A 150 2.88 -23.39 20.10
N THR A 151 2.47 -24.25 21.03
CA THR A 151 1.25 -24.09 21.85
C THR A 151 1.44 -23.04 22.93
N PHE A 152 0.51 -22.08 23.00
CA PHE A 152 0.47 -21.13 24.11
C PHE A 152 -0.21 -21.76 25.33
N ALA A 153 0.01 -21.18 26.51
CA ALA A 153 -0.78 -21.46 27.70
C ALA A 153 -1.28 -20.17 28.34
N ILE A 154 -2.48 -20.21 28.93
CA ILE A 154 -3.05 -19.16 29.78
C ILE A 154 -3.37 -19.76 31.14
N GLN A 155 -3.07 -19.03 32.20
CA GLN A 155 -3.49 -19.37 33.56
C GLN A 155 -4.00 -18.11 34.27
N THR A 156 -5.23 -18.15 34.78
CA THR A 156 -5.70 -17.17 35.75
C THR A 156 -5.21 -17.62 37.14
N GLN A 157 -4.78 -16.67 37.97
CA GLN A 157 -4.13 -16.94 39.25
C GLN A 157 -4.70 -16.03 40.35
N ASN A 158 -4.57 -16.43 41.61
CA ASN A 158 -4.76 -15.54 42.75
C ASN A 158 -3.54 -14.61 42.96
N SER A 159 -3.61 -13.68 43.93
CA SER A 159 -2.52 -12.75 44.23
C SER A 159 -1.22 -13.42 44.68
N ALA A 160 -1.29 -14.64 45.21
CA ALA A 160 -0.15 -15.49 45.59
C ALA A 160 0.42 -16.32 44.41
N GLY A 161 -0.14 -16.20 43.20
CA GLY A 161 0.33 -16.91 42.00
C GLY A 161 -0.19 -18.34 41.84
N ALA A 162 -1.08 -18.82 42.71
CA ALA A 162 -1.70 -20.13 42.55
C ALA A 162 -2.81 -20.10 41.49
N ALA A 163 -2.88 -21.14 40.65
CA ALA A 163 -3.85 -21.28 39.58
C ALA A 163 -5.32 -21.22 40.06
N ILE A 164 -6.18 -20.61 39.26
CA ILE A 164 -7.64 -20.55 39.41
C ILE A 164 -8.31 -21.23 38.21
N ASP A 165 -7.97 -20.79 36.99
CA ASP A 165 -8.31 -21.43 35.72
C ASP A 165 -7.01 -21.64 34.91
N GLN A 166 -6.95 -22.66 34.04
CA GLN A 166 -5.83 -22.82 33.11
C GLN A 166 -6.23 -23.53 31.81
N ASP A 167 -5.59 -23.14 30.72
CA ASP A 167 -5.53 -23.87 29.47
C ASP A 167 -4.07 -23.95 29.01
N THR A 168 -3.55 -25.16 28.83
CA THR A 168 -2.16 -25.44 28.47
C THR A 168 -1.99 -25.91 27.03
N ALA A 169 -3.05 -25.87 26.22
CA ALA A 169 -3.11 -26.46 24.88
C ALA A 169 -3.72 -25.50 23.85
N ILE A 170 -3.55 -24.19 24.05
CA ILE A 170 -4.04 -23.18 23.12
C ILE A 170 -3.34 -23.36 21.78
N ALA A 171 -4.15 -23.42 20.72
CA ALA A 171 -3.70 -23.77 19.38
C ALA A 171 -2.56 -22.85 18.89
N PRO A 172 -1.52 -23.41 18.24
CA PRO A 172 -0.45 -22.61 17.66
C PRO A 172 -0.96 -21.77 16.48
N ALA A 173 -0.36 -20.61 16.29
CA ALA A 173 -0.45 -19.88 15.02
C ALA A 173 0.63 -20.37 14.04
N THR A 174 0.48 -20.07 12.76
CA THR A 174 1.49 -20.33 11.72
C THR A 174 2.13 -19.03 11.29
N LEU A 175 3.47 -18.97 11.35
CA LEU A 175 4.27 -17.87 10.87
C LEU A 175 4.79 -18.15 9.45
N PHE A 176 4.70 -17.14 8.59
CA PHE A 176 5.31 -17.12 7.26
C PHE A 176 6.67 -16.43 7.33
N PRO A 177 7.62 -16.72 6.42
CA PRO A 177 8.91 -16.02 6.39
C PRO A 177 8.71 -14.51 6.19
N GLY A 178 9.67 -13.71 6.67
CA GLY A 178 9.75 -12.30 6.33
C GLY A 178 9.99 -12.08 4.83
N SER A 179 9.90 -10.83 4.37
CA SER A 179 10.16 -10.48 2.98
C SER A 179 11.59 -10.02 2.79
N LEU A 180 12.23 -10.50 1.73
CA LEU A 180 13.44 -9.87 1.20
C LEU A 180 13.07 -8.61 0.41
N SER A 181 14.00 -7.66 0.28
CA SER A 181 13.81 -6.42 -0.50
C SER A 181 15.08 -6.03 -1.25
N SER A 182 15.01 -5.03 -2.16
CA SER A 182 16.16 -4.58 -2.98
C SER A 182 16.90 -5.73 -3.69
N ILE A 183 16.15 -6.70 -4.20
CA ILE A 183 16.69 -7.96 -4.69
C ILE A 183 17.26 -7.80 -6.10
N SER A 184 18.43 -8.39 -6.35
CA SER A 184 19.05 -8.46 -7.67
C SER A 184 19.72 -9.82 -7.91
N VAL A 185 19.67 -10.27 -9.16
CA VAL A 185 20.45 -11.41 -9.66
C VAL A 185 21.18 -10.92 -10.91
N THR A 186 22.48 -11.16 -11.00
CA THR A 186 23.32 -10.72 -12.12
C THR A 186 24.26 -11.85 -12.53
N LEU A 187 24.17 -12.25 -13.80
CA LEU A 187 25.01 -13.29 -14.39
C LEU A 187 26.21 -12.64 -15.09
N ALA A 188 27.39 -13.27 -15.00
CA ALA A 188 28.61 -12.78 -15.64
C ALA A 188 28.60 -12.87 -17.17
N SER A 189 27.71 -13.69 -17.73
CA SER A 189 27.42 -13.78 -19.16
C SER A 189 25.92 -14.03 -19.32
N LEU A 190 25.34 -13.47 -20.39
CA LEU A 190 23.96 -13.75 -20.79
C LEU A 190 23.87 -14.81 -21.90
N VAL A 191 24.99 -15.33 -22.41
CA VAL A 191 24.99 -16.26 -23.55
C VAL A 191 24.54 -17.67 -23.12
N VAL A 192 23.77 -18.35 -23.97
CA VAL A 192 23.37 -19.75 -23.78
C VAL A 192 24.57 -20.66 -23.48
N GLY A 193 24.42 -21.53 -22.48
CA GLY A 193 25.44 -22.50 -22.08
C GLY A 193 26.76 -21.91 -21.55
N ALA A 194 26.87 -20.58 -21.40
CA ALA A 194 28.06 -19.97 -20.83
C ALA A 194 28.19 -20.29 -19.34
N ALA A 195 29.39 -20.68 -18.91
CA ALA A 195 29.74 -20.84 -17.50
C ALA A 195 30.33 -19.53 -16.96
N GLY A 196 29.87 -19.09 -15.79
CA GLY A 196 30.32 -17.85 -15.18
C GLY A 196 29.90 -17.72 -13.71
N ASN A 197 30.06 -16.51 -13.18
CA ASN A 197 29.63 -16.18 -11.82
C ASN A 197 28.18 -15.67 -11.82
N ALA A 198 27.43 -15.99 -10.78
CA ALA A 198 26.13 -15.39 -10.47
C ALA A 198 26.25 -14.59 -9.16
N THR A 199 26.06 -13.27 -9.25
CA THR A 199 25.99 -12.38 -8.09
C THR A 199 24.54 -12.19 -7.68
N VAL A 200 24.24 -12.39 -6.41
CA VAL A 200 22.92 -12.23 -5.81
C VAL A 200 23.00 -11.18 -4.72
N GLY A 201 22.14 -10.17 -4.80
CA GLY A 201 22.00 -9.10 -3.81
C GLY A 201 20.60 -9.05 -3.24
N PHE A 202 20.47 -8.74 -1.95
CA PHE A 202 19.18 -8.47 -1.30
C PHE A 202 19.37 -7.80 0.06
N THR A 203 18.34 -7.11 0.51
CA THR A 203 18.19 -6.58 1.88
C THR A 203 17.39 -7.58 2.70
N THR A 204 17.96 -8.01 3.82
CA THR A 204 17.31 -8.93 4.77
C THR A 204 16.12 -8.27 5.47
N GLY A 205 15.01 -8.99 5.64
CA GLY A 205 13.88 -8.51 6.46
C GLY A 205 14.18 -8.71 7.95
N ASN A 206 14.81 -9.84 8.28
CA ASN A 206 15.19 -10.24 9.61
C ASN A 206 16.71 -10.44 9.75
N PRO A 207 17.25 -10.48 10.97
CA PRO A 207 18.68 -10.75 11.18
C PRO A 207 19.04 -12.18 10.73
N LEU A 208 20.09 -12.33 9.94
CA LEU A 208 20.63 -13.63 9.52
C LEU A 208 21.76 -14.07 10.49
N PRO A 209 21.62 -15.20 11.21
CA PRO A 209 22.63 -15.71 12.14
C PRO A 209 24.00 -15.98 11.50
N SER A 210 25.04 -16.09 12.32
CA SER A 210 26.42 -16.43 11.90
C SER A 210 26.60 -17.91 11.49
N ASP A 211 25.63 -18.76 11.81
CA ASP A 211 25.48 -20.14 11.34
C ASP A 211 24.29 -20.32 10.36
N GLY A 212 23.64 -19.21 9.98
CA GLY A 212 22.50 -19.19 9.06
C GLY A 212 22.87 -19.60 7.63
N LYS A 213 21.86 -19.80 6.79
CA LYS A 213 22.03 -20.19 5.38
C LYS A 213 21.39 -19.19 4.44
N ILE A 214 21.92 -19.10 3.23
CA ILE A 214 21.29 -18.42 2.10
C ILE A 214 21.02 -19.48 1.04
N ALA A 215 19.75 -19.72 0.71
CA ALA A 215 19.35 -20.64 -0.34
C ALA A 215 18.90 -19.84 -1.57
N VAL A 216 19.54 -20.09 -2.72
CA VAL A 216 19.18 -19.51 -4.01
C VAL A 216 18.74 -20.65 -4.92
N THR A 217 17.44 -20.69 -5.21
CA THR A 217 16.85 -21.59 -6.20
C THR A 217 16.90 -20.90 -7.55
N PHE A 218 17.70 -21.47 -8.45
CA PHE A 218 17.75 -21.09 -9.85
C PHE A 218 16.53 -21.67 -10.57
N PRO A 219 16.10 -21.07 -11.69
CA PRO A 219 15.15 -21.70 -12.59
C PRO A 219 15.70 -22.96 -13.27
N ALA A 220 14.81 -23.71 -13.92
CA ALA A 220 15.19 -24.86 -14.73
C ALA A 220 16.15 -24.47 -15.88
N GLY A 221 17.02 -25.39 -16.26
CA GLY A 221 17.97 -25.24 -17.36
C GLY A 221 19.39 -24.80 -16.95
N PHE A 222 19.55 -24.12 -15.80
CA PHE A 222 20.89 -23.86 -15.26
C PHE A 222 21.60 -25.15 -14.86
N SER A 223 22.92 -25.23 -15.06
CA SER A 223 23.74 -26.26 -14.42
C SER A 223 24.48 -25.68 -13.21
N LEU A 224 24.27 -26.31 -12.06
CA LEU A 224 24.83 -25.93 -10.76
C LEU A 224 25.88 -26.94 -10.26
N SER A 225 26.12 -28.03 -11.00
CA SER A 225 27.00 -29.12 -10.58
C SER A 225 28.48 -28.71 -10.47
N GLY A 226 28.86 -27.58 -11.09
CA GLY A 226 30.20 -27.01 -10.99
C GLY A 226 30.40 -26.05 -9.81
N THR A 227 29.33 -25.62 -9.13
CA THR A 227 29.37 -24.53 -8.14
C THR A 227 30.21 -24.90 -6.91
N ASN A 228 31.42 -24.36 -6.88
CA ASN A 228 32.47 -24.71 -5.91
C ASN A 228 33.10 -23.50 -5.20
N THR A 229 32.82 -22.28 -5.65
CA THR A 229 33.34 -21.05 -5.05
C THR A 229 32.20 -20.10 -4.70
N VAL A 230 32.37 -19.41 -3.57
CA VAL A 230 31.51 -18.29 -3.18
C VAL A 230 32.37 -17.19 -2.57
N THR A 231 32.15 -15.96 -3.02
CA THR A 231 32.80 -14.76 -2.53
C THR A 231 31.76 -13.93 -1.77
N PRO A 232 31.96 -13.65 -0.46
CA PRO A 232 31.12 -12.70 0.24
C PRO A 232 31.33 -11.29 -0.31
N GLY A 233 30.24 -10.55 -0.47
CA GLY A 233 30.24 -9.16 -0.92
C GLY A 233 30.02 -8.19 0.25
N ILE A 234 29.05 -7.28 0.10
CA ILE A 234 28.82 -6.23 1.11
C ILE A 234 28.17 -6.80 2.38
N ASN A 235 28.56 -6.26 3.54
CA ASN A 235 27.92 -6.46 4.85
C ASN A 235 27.71 -7.91 5.32
N ILE A 236 28.42 -8.88 4.73
CA ILE A 236 28.40 -10.29 5.15
C ILE A 236 29.82 -10.84 5.22
N ASP A 237 30.10 -11.60 6.28
CA ASP A 237 31.42 -12.15 6.61
C ASP A 237 31.32 -13.62 7.06
N GLY A 238 32.46 -14.22 7.43
CA GLY A 238 32.58 -15.63 7.80
C GLY A 238 33.00 -16.52 6.62
N THR A 239 33.11 -17.82 6.88
CA THR A 239 33.28 -18.82 5.81
C THR A 239 31.93 -19.29 5.28
N PHE A 240 31.92 -19.94 4.12
CA PHE A 240 30.70 -20.49 3.53
C PHE A 240 30.95 -21.91 3.01
N ASN A 241 30.13 -22.84 3.45
CA ASN A 241 30.05 -24.19 2.87
C ASN A 241 28.92 -24.21 1.84
N ILE A 242 29.22 -24.65 0.63
CA ILE A 242 28.26 -24.75 -0.47
C ILE A 242 27.69 -26.17 -0.51
N SER A 243 26.36 -26.29 -0.60
CA SER A 243 25.70 -27.52 -1.02
C SER A 243 24.72 -27.24 -2.16
N VAL A 244 24.65 -28.15 -3.13
CA VAL A 244 23.73 -28.05 -4.27
C VAL A 244 22.76 -29.22 -4.18
N SER A 245 21.46 -28.93 -4.26
CA SER A 245 20.38 -29.94 -4.24
C SER A 245 19.35 -29.59 -5.29
N GLY A 246 19.32 -30.38 -6.38
CA GLY A 246 18.52 -30.06 -7.56
C GLY A 246 18.92 -28.69 -8.11
N GLN A 247 17.95 -27.76 -8.17
CA GLN A 247 18.14 -26.41 -8.70
C GLN A 247 18.45 -25.35 -7.62
N THR A 248 18.70 -25.77 -6.37
CA THR A 248 18.99 -24.87 -5.24
C THR A 248 20.45 -24.96 -4.82
N VAL A 249 21.14 -23.82 -4.82
CA VAL A 249 22.44 -23.62 -4.17
C VAL A 249 22.19 -23.12 -2.75
N THR A 250 22.72 -23.81 -1.74
CA THR A 250 22.64 -23.39 -0.34
C THR A 250 24.01 -23.05 0.19
N LEU A 251 24.16 -21.81 0.65
CA LEU A 251 25.38 -21.24 1.22
C LEU A 251 25.22 -21.25 2.75
N THR A 252 25.85 -22.20 3.43
CA THR A 252 25.82 -22.30 4.90
C THR A 252 26.97 -21.50 5.51
N ARG A 253 26.66 -20.51 6.35
CA ARG A 253 27.68 -19.67 7.01
C ARG A 253 28.43 -20.45 8.09
N GLY A 254 29.73 -20.22 8.15
CA GLY A 254 30.64 -20.69 9.19
C GLY A 254 31.24 -19.51 9.95
N GLY A 255 30.46 -18.94 10.89
CA GLY A 255 30.89 -17.84 11.74
C GLY A 255 30.74 -16.46 11.10
N GLY A 256 31.57 -15.52 11.54
CA GLY A 256 31.40 -14.09 11.25
C GLY A 256 30.41 -13.41 12.20
N ARG A 257 30.05 -12.16 11.91
CA ARG A 257 29.03 -11.40 12.64
C ARG A 257 27.63 -11.80 12.18
N GLN A 258 26.66 -11.71 13.09
CA GLN A 258 25.25 -11.74 12.73
C GLN A 258 24.94 -10.55 11.81
N VAL A 259 24.30 -10.79 10.68
CA VAL A 259 23.79 -9.73 9.80
C VAL A 259 22.54 -9.17 10.46
N ALA A 260 22.46 -7.85 10.64
CA ALA A 260 21.29 -7.22 11.26
C ALA A 260 20.07 -7.24 10.32
N ALA A 261 18.86 -7.05 10.86
CA ALA A 261 17.67 -6.81 10.04
C ALA A 261 17.82 -5.54 9.18
N ASN A 262 17.17 -5.50 8.02
CA ASN A 262 17.23 -4.41 7.05
C ASN A 262 18.65 -4.13 6.51
N THR A 263 19.52 -5.15 6.47
CA THR A 263 20.89 -5.01 5.94
C THR A 263 20.95 -5.53 4.52
N ALA A 264 21.39 -4.67 3.59
CA ALA A 264 21.73 -5.07 2.22
C ALA A 264 23.01 -5.91 2.22
N ILE A 265 22.95 -7.11 1.66
CA ILE A 265 24.08 -8.03 1.48
C ILE A 265 24.21 -8.46 0.02
N THR A 266 25.42 -8.86 -0.39
CA THR A 266 25.66 -9.52 -1.68
C THR A 266 26.53 -10.77 -1.51
N VAL A 267 26.27 -11.78 -2.34
CA VAL A 267 27.07 -13.01 -2.44
C VAL A 267 27.28 -13.36 -3.92
N THR A 268 28.49 -13.73 -4.31
CA THR A 268 28.82 -14.14 -5.68
C THR A 268 29.19 -15.61 -5.69
N MET A 269 28.40 -16.42 -6.39
CA MET A 269 28.65 -17.86 -6.60
C MET A 269 29.37 -18.05 -7.94
N GLY A 270 30.40 -18.88 -7.98
CA GLY A 270 31.11 -19.21 -9.22
C GLY A 270 30.63 -20.50 -9.89
N SER A 271 31.09 -20.72 -11.12
CA SER A 271 30.88 -21.98 -11.86
C SER A 271 29.40 -22.35 -12.07
N ILE A 272 28.56 -21.34 -12.31
CA ILE A 272 27.15 -21.48 -12.70
C ILE A 272 27.08 -21.49 -14.22
N THR A 273 26.45 -22.49 -14.83
CA THR A 273 26.25 -22.53 -16.29
C THR A 273 24.83 -22.13 -16.65
N ASN A 274 24.69 -21.19 -17.57
CA ASN A 274 23.41 -20.73 -18.11
C ASN A 274 22.66 -21.86 -18.85
N PRO A 275 21.31 -21.76 -18.97
CA PRO A 275 20.52 -22.61 -19.87
C PRO A 275 21.09 -22.67 -21.29
N ASN A 276 20.92 -23.82 -21.95
CA ASN A 276 21.30 -24.03 -23.35
C ASN A 276 20.27 -23.48 -24.36
N THR A 277 19.19 -22.86 -23.88
CA THR A 277 18.12 -22.24 -24.67
C THR A 277 18.04 -20.74 -24.36
N ALA A 278 17.91 -19.93 -25.40
CA ALA A 278 17.71 -18.49 -25.26
C ALA A 278 16.27 -18.16 -24.81
N GLY A 279 16.09 -17.01 -24.18
CA GLY A 279 14.80 -16.54 -23.64
C GLY A 279 14.89 -16.15 -22.17
N SER A 280 13.75 -15.84 -21.57
CA SER A 280 13.67 -15.57 -20.13
C SER A 280 13.97 -16.84 -19.33
N THR A 281 14.80 -16.74 -18.30
CA THR A 281 15.08 -17.87 -17.41
C THR A 281 13.87 -18.30 -16.58
N GLY A 282 12.82 -17.48 -16.45
CA GLY A 282 11.81 -17.64 -15.39
C GLY A 282 12.33 -17.12 -14.04
N THR A 283 11.54 -17.29 -12.97
CA THR A 283 11.79 -16.66 -11.66
C THR A 283 12.77 -17.42 -10.79
N PHE A 284 13.74 -16.71 -10.23
CA PHE A 284 14.57 -17.19 -9.12
C PHE A 284 13.76 -17.16 -7.82
N ALA A 285 14.15 -17.97 -6.83
CA ALA A 285 13.69 -17.82 -5.46
C ALA A 285 14.88 -17.73 -4.51
N ILE A 286 14.82 -16.82 -3.53
CA ILE A 286 15.89 -16.58 -2.57
C ILE A 286 15.30 -16.68 -1.16
N GLN A 287 15.99 -17.39 -0.27
CA GLN A 287 15.64 -17.47 1.14
C GLN A 287 16.87 -17.22 2.02
N THR A 288 16.67 -16.48 3.10
CA THR A 288 17.52 -16.59 4.30
C THR A 288 16.93 -17.68 5.19
N GLN A 289 17.79 -18.48 5.83
CA GLN A 289 17.35 -19.60 6.66
C GLN A 289 18.17 -19.67 7.95
N HIS A 290 17.57 -20.27 8.97
CA HIS A 290 18.27 -20.67 10.19
C HIS A 290 19.23 -21.85 9.89
N SER A 291 20.16 -22.17 10.81
CA SER A 291 21.07 -23.32 10.63
C SER A 291 20.33 -24.67 10.48
N SER A 292 19.11 -24.77 11.01
CA SER A 292 18.19 -25.90 10.80
C SER A 292 17.58 -25.99 9.39
N GLY A 293 17.71 -24.97 8.54
CA GLY A 293 17.13 -24.90 7.19
C GLY A 293 15.72 -24.32 7.11
N VAL A 294 15.13 -23.90 8.24
CA VAL A 294 13.83 -23.21 8.26
C VAL A 294 13.98 -21.78 7.76
N ALA A 295 13.11 -21.32 6.87
CA ALA A 295 13.16 -19.99 6.30
C ALA A 295 12.92 -18.88 7.35
N ILE A 296 13.77 -17.86 7.28
CA ILE A 296 13.73 -16.61 8.06
C ILE A 296 13.03 -15.55 7.21
N ASP A 297 13.57 -15.25 6.02
CA ASP A 297 12.97 -14.41 5.00
C ASP A 297 12.94 -15.13 3.64
N GLN A 298 12.05 -14.71 2.74
CA GLN A 298 12.00 -15.20 1.36
C GLN A 298 11.55 -14.15 0.34
N ASP A 299 11.91 -14.40 -0.92
CA ASP A 299 11.13 -14.01 -2.10
C ASP A 299 11.13 -15.20 -3.08
N ALA A 300 9.95 -15.60 -3.54
CA ALA A 300 9.75 -16.77 -4.42
C ALA A 300 9.58 -16.40 -5.91
N SER A 301 9.65 -15.11 -6.23
CA SER A 301 9.22 -14.50 -7.49
C SER A 301 10.26 -13.51 -8.04
N VAL A 302 11.53 -13.70 -7.69
CA VAL A 302 12.63 -12.83 -8.09
C VAL A 302 12.78 -12.88 -9.61
N ALA A 303 12.76 -11.71 -10.25
CA ALA A 303 12.68 -11.60 -11.71
C ALA A 303 13.79 -12.36 -12.44
N GLY A 304 13.42 -12.99 -13.55
CA GLY A 304 14.34 -13.72 -14.41
C GLY A 304 15.30 -12.80 -15.18
N VAL A 305 16.39 -13.40 -15.65
CA VAL A 305 17.33 -12.75 -16.58
C VAL A 305 17.04 -13.29 -17.99
N ALA A 306 17.19 -12.46 -19.02
CA ALA A 306 17.13 -12.93 -20.40
C ALA A 306 18.48 -13.54 -20.82
N ILE A 307 18.43 -14.76 -21.36
CA ILE A 307 19.58 -15.46 -21.95
C ILE A 307 19.54 -15.26 -23.46
N GLU A 308 20.65 -14.80 -24.00
CA GLU A 308 20.87 -14.51 -25.42
C GLU A 308 21.35 -15.75 -26.16
N ALA A 309 20.82 -15.96 -27.37
CA ALA A 309 21.29 -17.01 -28.25
C ALA A 309 22.73 -16.74 -28.67
N THR A 310 23.56 -17.78 -28.77
CA THR A 310 24.79 -17.69 -29.53
C THR A 310 24.41 -17.46 -30.98
N ASN A 311 24.82 -16.32 -31.55
CA ASN A 311 24.60 -16.04 -32.97
C ASN A 311 25.16 -17.20 -33.80
N VAL A 312 24.28 -17.89 -34.54
CA VAL A 312 24.71 -18.76 -35.63
C VAL A 312 25.38 -17.85 -36.65
N ALA A 313 26.66 -18.10 -36.94
CA ALA A 313 27.36 -17.39 -38.00
C ALA A 313 26.79 -17.81 -39.36
N VAL A 314 25.70 -17.17 -39.78
CA VAL A 314 25.16 -17.29 -41.12
C VAL A 314 26.11 -16.55 -42.05
N ILE A 315 26.97 -17.30 -42.74
CA ILE A 315 27.83 -16.77 -43.80
C ILE A 315 26.95 -16.57 -45.05
N ASP A 316 26.19 -15.48 -45.10
CA ASP A 316 25.44 -15.07 -46.31
C ASP A 316 26.26 -14.09 -47.15
N LYS A 317 27.44 -14.56 -47.59
CA LYS A 317 28.54 -13.71 -48.08
C LYS A 317 28.43 -13.35 -49.58
N ALA A 318 27.26 -12.87 -50.02
CA ALA A 318 26.99 -12.55 -51.42
C ALA A 318 27.05 -11.05 -51.75
N THR A 319 26.64 -10.18 -50.83
CA THR A 319 26.63 -8.71 -50.98
C THR A 319 27.07 -8.07 -49.66
N ASN A 320 27.88 -7.02 -49.75
CA ASN A 320 28.34 -6.25 -48.60
C ASN A 320 27.46 -5.02 -48.41
N ASP A 321 26.68 -4.99 -47.33
CA ASP A 321 25.89 -3.82 -46.96
C ASP A 321 26.79 -2.75 -46.30
N PRO A 322 26.47 -1.44 -46.40
CA PRO A 322 27.22 -0.39 -45.71
C PRO A 322 26.82 -0.27 -44.23
N PRO A 323 27.73 0.19 -43.35
CA PRO A 323 27.41 0.44 -41.94
C PRO A 323 26.27 1.45 -41.75
N VAL A 324 25.46 1.24 -40.71
CA VAL A 324 24.34 2.12 -40.33
C VAL A 324 24.66 2.81 -39.01
N LEU A 325 24.46 4.13 -38.94
CA LEU A 325 24.51 4.88 -37.68
C LEU A 325 23.22 4.69 -36.89
N VAL A 326 23.35 4.11 -35.69
CA VAL A 326 22.25 3.86 -34.75
C VAL A 326 22.08 5.04 -33.79
N THR A 327 23.20 5.56 -33.28
CA THR A 327 23.22 6.68 -32.32
C THR A 327 24.20 7.74 -32.79
N ASN A 328 23.78 9.02 -32.78
CA ASN A 328 24.64 10.17 -33.03
C ASN A 328 24.03 11.41 -32.34
N LEU A 329 23.92 11.35 -31.02
CA LEU A 329 23.24 12.38 -30.20
C LEU A 329 24.17 13.54 -29.80
N GLY A 330 25.47 13.42 -30.05
CA GLY A 330 26.46 14.42 -29.70
C GLY A 330 26.91 14.36 -28.23
N LEU A 331 27.69 15.36 -27.83
CA LEU A 331 28.32 15.45 -26.50
C LEU A 331 28.07 16.83 -25.88
N THR A 332 27.85 16.90 -24.57
CA THR A 332 27.77 18.18 -23.84
C THR A 332 28.80 18.21 -22.71
N LEU A 333 29.60 19.28 -22.63
CA LEU A 333 30.63 19.44 -21.59
C LEU A 333 30.89 20.92 -21.27
N ALA A 334 31.51 21.17 -20.12
CA ALA A 334 31.92 22.52 -19.73
C ALA A 334 33.11 23.02 -20.55
N ARG A 335 33.21 24.34 -20.75
CA ARG A 335 34.36 25.00 -21.39
C ARG A 335 35.68 24.56 -20.76
N GLY A 336 36.62 24.11 -21.59
CA GLY A 336 37.95 23.64 -21.18
C GLY A 336 37.98 22.26 -20.51
N ALA A 337 36.86 21.53 -20.45
CA ALA A 337 36.82 20.17 -19.93
C ALA A 337 37.15 19.12 -21.01
N SER A 338 37.36 17.88 -20.55
CA SER A 338 37.40 16.69 -21.39
C SER A 338 36.23 15.75 -21.07
N ALA A 339 35.72 15.04 -22.06
CA ALA A 339 34.68 14.02 -21.85
C ALA A 339 34.82 12.85 -22.85
N SER A 340 34.49 11.65 -22.40
CA SER A 340 34.51 10.42 -23.20
C SER A 340 33.24 10.25 -24.04
N ILE A 341 33.39 9.83 -25.29
CA ILE A 341 32.29 9.43 -26.17
C ILE A 341 32.04 7.92 -25.99
N GLY A 342 30.80 7.54 -25.69
CA GLY A 342 30.34 6.16 -25.58
C GLY A 342 29.16 5.85 -26.50
N ARG A 343 28.59 4.65 -26.37
CA ARG A 343 27.43 4.19 -27.17
C ARG A 343 26.18 5.06 -27.05
N GLY A 344 25.97 5.70 -25.90
CA GLY A 344 24.84 6.62 -25.71
C GLY A 344 24.99 7.93 -26.50
N GLU A 345 26.21 8.24 -26.94
CA GLU A 345 26.54 9.44 -27.69
C GLU A 345 26.75 9.14 -29.19
N LEU A 346 27.45 8.04 -29.52
CA LEU A 346 27.78 7.60 -30.89
C LEU A 346 27.80 6.06 -31.02
N GLU A 347 27.09 5.50 -32.00
CA GLU A 347 27.08 4.06 -32.28
C GLU A 347 26.76 3.76 -33.74
N ALA A 348 27.52 2.84 -34.35
CA ALA A 348 27.26 2.27 -35.65
C ALA A 348 27.22 0.73 -35.58
N THR A 349 26.34 0.15 -36.38
CA THR A 349 26.19 -1.30 -36.56
C THR A 349 26.21 -1.64 -38.03
N ASP A 350 26.71 -2.83 -38.34
CA ASP A 350 26.77 -3.35 -39.70
C ASP A 350 26.23 -4.79 -39.68
N ARG A 351 25.59 -5.20 -40.77
CA ARG A 351 24.92 -6.51 -40.87
C ARG A 351 25.93 -7.64 -41.03
N ASP A 352 27.03 -7.37 -41.72
CA ASP A 352 28.01 -8.35 -42.19
C ASP A 352 29.28 -8.32 -41.33
N HIS A 353 29.59 -7.18 -40.71
CA HIS A 353 30.83 -6.91 -40.00
C HIS A 353 30.61 -6.52 -38.52
N PRO A 354 31.00 -7.35 -37.54
CA PRO A 354 30.86 -7.01 -36.11
C PRO A 354 31.73 -5.81 -35.70
N SER A 355 31.38 -5.18 -34.57
CA SER A 355 32.03 -3.97 -34.02
C SER A 355 33.57 -3.90 -34.04
N PRO A 356 34.36 -4.98 -33.84
CA PRO A 356 35.82 -4.91 -33.97
C PRO A 356 36.32 -4.57 -35.38
N GLN A 357 35.48 -4.74 -36.40
CA GLN A 357 35.79 -4.55 -37.82
C GLN A 357 35.27 -3.22 -38.38
N LEU A 358 34.46 -2.47 -37.61
CA LEU A 358 33.97 -1.14 -37.99
C LEU A 358 34.94 -0.06 -37.52
N ARG A 359 35.35 0.80 -38.46
CA ARG A 359 36.37 1.82 -38.23
C ARG A 359 35.87 3.22 -38.54
N TYR A 360 35.85 4.06 -37.51
CA TYR A 360 35.63 5.49 -37.62
C TYR A 360 36.92 6.17 -38.11
N THR A 361 36.78 7.06 -39.09
CA THR A 361 37.84 7.98 -39.54
C THR A 361 37.30 9.39 -39.52
N VAL A 362 37.88 10.26 -38.70
CA VAL A 362 37.54 11.69 -38.64
C VAL A 362 38.03 12.36 -39.92
N THR A 363 37.11 12.86 -40.74
CA THR A 363 37.42 13.58 -41.99
C THR A 363 37.79 15.02 -41.71
N ASP A 364 36.97 15.69 -40.89
CA ASP A 364 37.14 17.07 -40.46
C ASP A 364 37.12 17.11 -38.94
N GLY A 365 38.23 17.54 -38.35
CA GLY A 365 38.39 17.58 -36.89
C GLY A 365 37.65 18.75 -36.24
N PRO A 366 37.50 18.71 -34.90
CA PRO A 366 36.96 19.82 -34.13
C PRO A 366 37.79 21.11 -34.30
N ALA A 367 37.10 22.25 -34.28
CA ALA A 367 37.68 23.58 -34.45
C ALA A 367 38.11 24.24 -33.13
N HIS A 368 37.53 23.79 -32.01
CA HIS A 368 37.73 24.35 -30.66
C HIS A 368 38.11 23.27 -29.64
N GLY A 369 38.75 22.20 -30.09
CA GLY A 369 39.19 21.10 -29.25
C GLY A 369 39.97 20.04 -30.00
N THR A 370 40.22 18.92 -29.33
CA THR A 370 40.95 17.77 -29.89
C THR A 370 40.30 16.45 -29.47
N LEU A 371 40.41 15.43 -30.33
CA LEU A 371 40.04 14.05 -30.03
C LEU A 371 41.29 13.23 -29.70
N SER A 372 41.16 12.28 -28.77
CA SER A 372 42.25 11.35 -28.39
C SER A 372 42.75 10.47 -29.54
N SER A 373 41.93 10.26 -30.57
CA SER A 373 42.35 9.69 -31.85
C SER A 373 41.50 10.21 -33.01
N LYS A 374 42.12 10.31 -34.20
CA LYS A 374 41.42 10.57 -35.47
C LYS A 374 40.93 9.31 -36.18
N GLN A 375 41.33 8.13 -35.70
CA GLN A 375 40.80 6.84 -36.16
C GLN A 375 40.61 5.90 -34.97
N PHE A 376 39.42 5.29 -34.86
CA PHE A 376 39.07 4.41 -33.76
C PHE A 376 38.05 3.36 -34.21
N GLY A 377 38.00 2.21 -33.54
CA GLY A 377 36.99 1.18 -33.80
C GLY A 377 35.71 1.40 -32.98
N GLN A 378 34.59 0.78 -33.36
CA GLN A 378 33.37 0.79 -32.55
C GLN A 378 33.64 0.28 -31.12
N ASN A 379 34.54 -0.70 -30.94
CA ASN A 379 34.96 -1.15 -29.61
C ASN A 379 35.54 -0.01 -28.75
N ASN A 380 36.30 0.93 -29.31
CA ASN A 380 36.86 2.04 -28.53
C ASN A 380 35.76 3.01 -28.06
N VAL A 381 34.64 3.09 -28.77
CA VAL A 381 33.46 3.84 -28.33
C VAL A 381 32.70 3.03 -27.26
N ASN A 382 32.54 1.72 -27.46
CA ASN A 382 31.92 0.83 -26.47
C ASN A 382 32.62 0.88 -25.11
N ASP A 383 33.96 0.94 -25.11
CA ASP A 383 34.82 1.00 -23.93
C ASP A 383 35.09 2.44 -23.42
N ARG A 384 34.45 3.47 -24.01
CA ARG A 384 34.65 4.91 -23.69
C ARG A 384 36.10 5.41 -23.82
N GLY A 385 36.91 4.77 -24.66
CA GLY A 385 38.31 5.13 -24.93
C GLY A 385 38.51 6.33 -25.88
N VAL A 386 37.46 6.82 -26.54
CA VAL A 386 37.49 8.04 -27.36
C VAL A 386 37.16 9.23 -26.46
N VAL A 387 38.06 10.21 -26.37
CA VAL A 387 37.92 11.38 -25.49
C VAL A 387 38.05 12.65 -26.30
N TYR A 388 37.09 13.55 -26.16
CA TYR A 388 37.18 14.93 -26.64
C TYR A 388 37.70 15.85 -25.52
N THR A 389 38.53 16.83 -25.86
CA THR A 389 39.05 17.87 -24.96
C THR A 389 38.87 19.24 -25.59
N HIS A 390 38.12 20.13 -24.92
CA HIS A 390 37.88 21.50 -25.37
C HIS A 390 39.10 22.40 -25.11
N ASP A 391 39.40 23.33 -26.01
CA ASP A 391 40.58 24.20 -25.97
C ASP A 391 40.52 25.35 -24.94
N GLY A 392 39.35 25.56 -24.32
CA GLY A 392 39.09 26.65 -23.38
C GLY A 392 38.68 27.98 -24.02
N SER A 393 38.53 28.04 -25.35
CA SER A 393 38.07 29.21 -26.09
C SER A 393 36.63 29.63 -25.73
N ALA A 394 36.23 30.81 -26.20
CA ALA A 394 34.92 31.37 -25.91
C ALA A 394 33.74 30.71 -26.67
N SER A 395 33.97 29.60 -27.40
CA SER A 395 32.93 28.92 -28.17
C SER A 395 31.83 28.33 -27.27
N THR A 396 30.66 28.13 -27.88
CA THR A 396 29.45 27.49 -27.30
C THR A 396 29.12 26.16 -27.97
N SER A 397 29.80 25.85 -29.07
CA SER A 397 29.64 24.62 -29.83
C SER A 397 30.94 24.28 -30.57
N ASP A 398 31.11 23.00 -30.87
CA ASP A 398 32.12 22.44 -31.74
C ASP A 398 31.54 21.21 -32.46
N SER A 399 32.23 20.63 -33.43
CA SER A 399 31.79 19.40 -34.10
C SER A 399 32.91 18.74 -34.88
N PHE A 400 32.78 17.46 -35.18
CA PHE A 400 33.68 16.78 -36.13
C PHE A 400 32.90 15.93 -37.13
N SER A 401 33.36 15.88 -38.37
CA SER A 401 32.82 14.99 -39.40
C SER A 401 33.65 13.71 -39.48
N PHE A 402 33.01 12.60 -39.77
CA PHE A 402 33.64 11.28 -39.82
C PHE A 402 32.98 10.38 -40.86
N THR A 403 33.73 9.38 -41.33
CA THR A 403 33.18 8.18 -41.96
C THR A 403 33.26 6.99 -41.01
N VAL A 404 32.32 6.05 -41.14
CA VAL A 404 32.45 4.69 -40.60
C VAL A 404 32.60 3.76 -41.79
N THR A 405 33.65 2.95 -41.80
CA THR A 405 33.91 1.96 -42.86
C THR A 405 33.95 0.57 -42.25
N ASP A 406 33.33 -0.40 -42.93
CA ASP A 406 33.47 -1.83 -42.60
C ASP A 406 34.85 -2.38 -43.04
N SER A 407 35.08 -3.70 -42.93
CA SER A 407 36.35 -4.32 -43.35
C SER A 407 36.43 -4.71 -44.83
N ALA A 408 35.33 -4.59 -45.58
CA ALA A 408 35.23 -4.84 -47.02
C ALA A 408 35.28 -3.54 -47.88
N GLY A 409 35.11 -2.38 -47.27
CA GLY A 409 35.26 -1.05 -47.85
C GLY A 409 33.98 -0.22 -48.00
N ALA A 410 32.78 -0.68 -47.63
CA ALA A 410 31.60 0.17 -47.69
C ALA A 410 31.54 1.10 -46.48
N SER A 411 30.88 2.26 -46.65
CA SER A 411 30.94 3.33 -45.64
C SER A 411 29.74 4.26 -45.63
N ILE A 412 29.54 4.88 -44.46
CA ILE A 412 28.58 5.95 -44.19
C ILE A 412 29.32 7.16 -43.61
N SER A 413 28.81 8.37 -43.82
CA SER A 413 29.34 9.61 -43.26
C SER A 413 28.39 10.20 -42.22
N GLY A 414 28.94 10.89 -41.22
CA GLY A 414 28.18 11.63 -40.22
C GLY A 414 28.94 12.83 -39.67
N THR A 415 28.23 13.71 -38.96
CA THR A 415 28.82 14.81 -38.19
C THR A 415 28.36 14.68 -36.74
N PHE A 416 29.31 14.68 -35.81
CA PHE A 416 29.08 14.58 -34.37
C PHE A 416 29.11 15.98 -33.75
N ALA A 417 28.01 16.40 -33.13
CA ALA A 417 27.87 17.72 -32.53
C ALA A 417 28.37 17.76 -31.07
N ILE A 418 28.98 18.88 -30.67
CA ILE A 418 29.49 19.10 -29.32
C ILE A 418 28.96 20.44 -28.81
N THR A 419 28.31 20.43 -27.65
CA THR A 419 27.76 21.62 -26.98
C THR A 419 28.64 22.01 -25.80
N ILE A 420 29.09 23.27 -25.77
CA ILE A 420 29.99 23.80 -24.75
C ILE A 420 29.21 24.72 -23.80
N ILE A 421 29.06 24.29 -22.55
CA ILE A 421 28.39 25.08 -21.51
C ILE A 421 29.40 25.91 -20.71
N VAL A 422 29.04 27.15 -20.41
CA VAL A 422 29.79 28.00 -19.48
C VAL A 422 29.17 27.86 -18.09
N PRO A 423 29.92 27.43 -17.06
CA PRO A 423 29.40 27.43 -15.70
C PRO A 423 29.11 28.87 -15.26
N THR A 424 27.86 29.16 -14.93
CA THR A 424 27.46 30.42 -14.31
C THR A 424 28.16 30.55 -12.95
N PRO A 425 28.77 31.69 -12.60
CA PRO A 425 29.40 31.84 -11.30
C PRO A 425 28.36 31.69 -10.18
N THR A 426 28.57 30.70 -9.31
CA THR A 426 27.74 30.48 -8.12
C THR A 426 27.76 31.75 -7.25
N PRO A 427 26.61 32.30 -6.84
CA PRO A 427 26.60 33.51 -6.03
C PRO A 427 27.25 33.24 -4.66
N THR A 428 28.26 34.05 -4.34
CA THR A 428 28.99 34.01 -3.07
C THR A 428 28.03 34.25 -1.89
N PRO A 429 28.09 33.47 -0.78
CA PRO A 429 27.21 33.71 0.36
C PRO A 429 27.51 35.06 1.03
N LEU A 430 26.44 35.83 1.27
CA LEU A 430 26.49 37.09 2.02
C LEU A 430 26.84 36.84 3.50
N PRO A 431 27.63 37.73 4.15
CA PRO A 431 28.01 37.57 5.55
C PRO A 431 26.83 37.80 6.51
N SER A 432 26.74 37.00 7.56
CA SER A 432 25.66 37.06 8.55
C SER A 432 25.67 38.38 9.36
N PRO A 433 24.51 39.03 9.59
CA PRO A 433 24.42 40.17 10.47
C PRO A 433 24.48 39.78 11.96
N ARG A 434 25.15 40.63 12.73
CA ARG A 434 25.31 40.55 14.19
C ARG A 434 23.98 40.82 14.92
N PRO A 435 23.65 40.13 16.03
CA PRO A 435 22.44 40.42 16.79
C PRO A 435 22.57 41.74 17.58
N THR A 436 21.56 42.59 17.48
CA THR A 436 21.38 43.78 18.33
C THR A 436 20.31 43.53 19.39
N GLN A 437 20.64 43.86 20.63
CA GLN A 437 19.74 43.82 21.78
C GLN A 437 18.72 44.99 21.72
N PRO A 438 17.60 44.90 22.45
CA PRO A 438 17.44 45.86 23.55
C PRO A 438 16.95 45.24 24.87
N ALA A 439 17.23 45.96 25.97
CA ALA A 439 16.79 45.62 27.33
C ALA A 439 15.27 45.84 27.48
N SER A 440 14.56 45.23 28.44
CA SER A 440 14.65 45.66 29.85
C SER A 440 14.04 44.63 30.82
N ARG A 441 14.54 44.63 32.07
CA ARG A 441 13.99 43.86 33.20
C ARG A 441 12.77 44.54 33.82
N VAL A 442 11.82 43.75 34.29
CA VAL A 442 11.15 43.97 35.58
C VAL A 442 11.18 42.63 36.34
N ALA A 443 11.39 42.66 37.65
CA ALA A 443 11.52 41.48 38.49
C ALA A 443 10.53 41.52 39.66
N PHE A 444 10.01 40.36 40.05
CA PHE A 444 9.32 40.14 41.32
C PHE A 444 9.86 38.86 41.99
N ALA A 445 9.79 38.81 43.33
CA ALA A 445 10.61 37.94 44.18
C ALA A 445 9.96 36.59 44.56
N PRO A 446 10.75 35.59 45.02
CA PRO A 446 10.25 34.26 45.37
C PRO A 446 9.96 34.07 46.88
N VAL A 447 8.86 33.37 47.21
CA VAL A 447 8.48 32.85 48.55
C VAL A 447 7.66 31.54 48.33
N PRO A 448 7.52 30.60 49.27
CA PRO A 448 8.05 29.25 49.06
C PRO A 448 7.01 28.10 49.03
N VAL A 449 7.52 26.88 48.84
CA VAL A 449 6.82 25.60 48.65
C VAL A 449 5.88 25.22 49.82
N GLY A 450 4.71 24.66 49.48
CA GLY A 450 3.80 23.95 50.39
C GLY A 450 3.42 22.57 49.82
N ALA A 451 3.39 21.55 50.69
CA ALA A 451 3.43 20.11 50.41
C ALA A 451 2.23 19.47 49.66
N ASP A 452 2.43 18.21 49.26
CA ASP A 452 1.43 17.27 48.73
C ASP A 452 0.16 17.13 49.59
N ALA A 453 -1.00 17.02 48.93
CA ALA A 453 -1.98 15.95 49.15
C ALA A 453 -3.11 16.02 48.09
N ALA A 454 -3.62 14.86 47.67
CA ALA A 454 -4.71 14.78 46.70
C ALA A 454 -6.10 14.68 47.36
N ARG A 455 -7.11 15.24 46.67
CA ARG A 455 -8.58 15.09 46.85
C ARG A 455 -9.25 15.90 47.98
N THR A 456 -9.99 16.95 47.59
CA THR A 456 -11.48 16.97 47.55
C THR A 456 -11.95 18.00 46.50
N ILE A 457 -13.22 17.96 46.08
CA ILE A 457 -13.87 18.98 45.24
C ILE A 457 -14.96 19.65 46.08
N ASP A 458 -15.02 20.98 46.08
CA ASP A 458 -16.17 21.76 46.54
C ASP A 458 -16.54 22.83 45.50
N VAL A 459 -17.84 23.08 45.31
CA VAL A 459 -18.40 23.99 44.30
C VAL A 459 -19.25 25.06 44.97
N VAL A 460 -19.06 26.34 44.60
CA VAL A 460 -19.79 27.49 45.16
C VAL A 460 -20.56 28.24 44.05
N ARG A 461 -21.86 28.47 44.27
CA ARG A 461 -22.79 29.37 43.52
C ARG A 461 -22.60 30.82 44.04
N GLN A 462 -23.02 31.95 43.43
CA GLN A 462 -23.81 32.36 42.23
C GLN A 462 -23.35 33.82 41.86
N SER A 463 -23.83 34.60 40.88
CA SER A 463 -24.93 34.57 39.88
C SER A 463 -24.46 35.29 38.58
N ASP A 464 -25.22 35.54 37.50
CA ASP A 464 -26.65 35.34 37.14
C ASP A 464 -26.75 34.73 35.72
N GLY A 465 -27.82 33.98 35.44
CA GLY A 465 -28.13 33.49 34.09
C GLY A 465 -27.34 32.26 33.61
N GLY A 466 -27.68 31.05 34.10
CA GLY A 466 -27.25 29.79 33.47
C GLY A 466 -26.58 28.76 34.39
N ARG A 467 -27.38 28.00 35.15
CA ARG A 467 -27.01 26.70 35.76
C ARG A 467 -28.10 25.70 35.28
N VAL A 468 -27.92 24.37 35.11
CA VAL A 468 -27.27 23.36 35.96
C VAL A 468 -26.93 22.07 35.17
N VAL A 469 -25.73 21.52 35.43
CA VAL A 469 -25.31 20.09 35.58
C VAL A 469 -26.35 18.96 35.38
N LEU A 470 -25.95 17.78 34.82
CA LEU A 470 -26.06 16.45 35.50
C LEU A 470 -25.42 15.22 34.79
N GLN A 471 -25.27 14.14 35.58
CA GLN A 471 -24.69 12.80 35.31
C GLN A 471 -25.48 11.91 34.33
N SER A 472 -24.85 10.82 33.88
CA SER A 472 -25.52 9.53 33.65
C SER A 472 -24.84 8.40 34.46
N THR A 473 -25.66 7.47 34.97
CA THR A 473 -25.24 6.23 35.66
C THR A 473 -25.39 4.97 34.79
N THR A 474 -25.70 5.14 33.50
CA THR A 474 -25.83 4.10 32.48
C THR A 474 -25.06 4.51 31.22
N GLY A 475 -24.38 3.57 30.56
CA GLY A 475 -23.33 3.89 29.59
C GLY A 475 -23.79 4.48 28.25
N ARG A 476 -22.83 5.11 27.55
CA ARG A 476 -22.85 5.85 26.26
C ARG A 476 -23.20 7.36 26.34
N HIS A 477 -22.60 8.08 25.39
CA HIS A 477 -22.59 9.53 25.12
C HIS A 477 -21.71 10.41 26.02
N VAL A 478 -20.89 11.24 25.37
CA VAL A 478 -20.17 12.39 25.92
C VAL A 478 -20.55 13.58 25.07
N THR A 479 -21.32 14.51 25.63
CA THR A 479 -21.77 15.72 24.93
C THR A 479 -20.85 16.89 25.24
N LEU A 480 -20.43 17.60 24.19
CA LEU A 480 -19.68 18.86 24.29
C LEU A 480 -20.57 20.02 23.83
N THR A 481 -20.73 21.02 24.69
CA THR A 481 -21.57 22.20 24.43
C THR A 481 -20.69 23.42 24.29
N PHE A 482 -20.82 24.14 23.17
CA PHE A 482 -20.14 25.41 22.93
C PHE A 482 -21.17 26.53 22.76
N TYR A 483 -20.89 27.68 23.36
CA TYR A 483 -21.57 28.94 23.09
C TYR A 483 -20.49 30.01 22.89
N ALA A 484 -20.61 30.79 21.81
CA ALA A 484 -19.84 32.03 21.62
C ALA A 484 -20.73 33.22 22.05
N PRO A 485 -20.17 34.34 22.56
CA PRO A 485 -18.78 34.78 22.37
C PRO A 485 -17.96 34.98 23.67
N ASN A 486 -16.63 35.03 23.49
CA ASN A 486 -15.65 35.66 24.38
C ASN A 486 -15.55 35.12 25.83
N SER A 487 -15.04 33.90 26.02
CA SER A 487 -14.39 33.47 27.29
C SER A 487 -13.43 32.30 27.05
N ASP A 488 -12.25 32.32 27.68
CA ASP A 488 -11.38 31.13 27.77
C ASP A 488 -12.07 30.03 28.58
N LEU A 489 -12.06 28.79 28.08
CA LEU A 489 -12.65 27.63 28.76
C LEU A 489 -11.65 26.47 28.88
N ILE A 490 -11.37 26.05 30.11
CA ILE A 490 -10.53 24.88 30.41
C ILE A 490 -11.43 23.70 30.77
N VAL A 491 -11.41 22.64 29.96
CA VAL A 491 -12.14 21.39 30.22
C VAL A 491 -11.23 20.41 30.96
N GLN A 492 -11.70 19.84 32.06
CA GLN A 492 -11.12 18.65 32.70
C GLN A 492 -12.12 17.51 32.70
N LEU A 493 -11.77 16.43 32.01
CA LEU A 493 -12.40 15.11 32.16
C LEU A 493 -11.39 14.18 32.84
N ALA A 494 -11.87 13.41 33.82
CA ALA A 494 -11.07 12.45 34.57
C ALA A 494 -11.70 11.06 34.48
N GLU A 495 -11.31 10.29 33.47
CA GLU A 495 -11.55 8.84 33.45
C GLU A 495 -10.33 8.08 34.01
N ARG A 496 -10.60 6.96 34.70
CA ARG A 496 -9.56 6.09 35.26
C ARG A 496 -9.15 5.03 34.23
N GLY A 497 -7.86 4.98 33.87
CA GLY A 497 -7.26 3.78 33.27
C GLY A 497 -6.18 4.04 32.23
N LEU A 498 -6.26 5.16 31.51
CA LEU A 498 -5.24 5.59 30.55
C LEU A 498 -4.36 6.71 31.14
N PRO A 499 -3.14 6.94 30.65
CA PRO A 499 -2.45 8.21 30.91
C PRO A 499 -3.39 9.34 30.46
N PRO A 500 -3.55 10.42 31.26
CA PRO A 500 -4.51 11.45 30.91
C PRO A 500 -4.19 11.99 29.52
N ILE A 501 -5.22 12.28 28.72
CA ILE A 501 -5.07 13.00 27.46
C ILE A 501 -5.70 14.37 27.69
N ARG A 502 -4.92 15.43 27.55
CA ARG A 502 -5.48 16.78 27.55
C ARG A 502 -6.02 17.04 26.15
N MET A 503 -7.33 17.27 26.06
CA MET A 503 -7.96 17.79 24.85
C MET A 503 -8.12 19.30 25.02
N SER A 504 -7.49 20.06 24.13
CA SER A 504 -7.61 21.53 24.10
C SER A 504 -8.32 21.91 22.82
N ALA A 505 -9.48 22.55 22.94
CA ALA A 505 -10.06 23.30 21.83
C ALA A 505 -9.39 24.67 21.80
N ARG A 506 -8.71 25.02 20.70
CA ARG A 506 -8.30 26.40 20.44
C ARG A 506 -9.23 27.00 19.39
N PRO A 507 -9.91 28.13 19.66
CA PRO A 507 -10.47 28.94 18.59
C PRO A 507 -9.29 29.54 17.83
N GLU A 508 -9.15 29.18 16.56
CA GLU A 508 -8.32 29.96 15.65
C GLU A 508 -9.13 31.20 15.21
N SER A 509 -8.46 32.31 14.92
CA SER A 509 -9.13 33.55 14.51
C SER A 509 -10.12 33.26 13.37
N PRO A 510 -11.34 33.81 13.39
CA PRO A 510 -12.36 33.45 12.41
C PRO A 510 -11.91 33.83 11.00
N VAL A 511 -11.51 32.81 10.22
CA VAL A 511 -11.25 32.95 8.78
C VAL A 511 -12.61 32.98 8.08
N ILE A 512 -13.25 34.14 8.09
CA ILE A 512 -14.51 34.37 7.38
C ILE A 512 -14.21 34.51 5.88
N THR A 513 -13.98 33.37 5.22
CA THR A 513 -14.33 33.21 3.82
C THR A 513 -15.79 32.72 3.75
N SER A 514 -16.47 32.93 2.63
CA SER A 514 -17.93 32.71 2.48
C SER A 514 -18.41 31.25 2.62
N GLU A 515 -17.53 30.31 2.93
CA GLU A 515 -17.79 28.87 3.01
C GLU A 515 -17.42 28.25 4.38
N VAL A 516 -16.72 29.00 5.25
CA VAL A 516 -16.24 28.53 6.57
C VAL A 516 -16.82 29.43 7.66
N LEU A 517 -17.60 28.86 8.58
CA LEU A 517 -18.15 29.61 9.71
C LEU A 517 -17.12 29.79 10.83
N GLN A 518 -16.58 28.67 11.33
CA GLN A 518 -15.61 28.64 12.43
C GLN A 518 -14.68 27.42 12.32
N GLY A 519 -13.38 27.64 12.54
CA GLY A 519 -12.38 26.58 12.73
C GLY A 519 -12.09 26.38 14.21
N PHE A 520 -11.97 25.12 14.65
CA PHE A 520 -11.60 24.78 16.02
C PHE A 520 -10.62 23.60 16.03
N THR A 521 -9.48 23.80 16.67
CA THR A 521 -8.42 22.79 16.69
C THR A 521 -8.61 21.88 17.89
N VAL A 522 -8.89 20.59 17.66
CA VAL A 522 -9.06 19.58 18.71
C VAL A 522 -7.72 18.87 18.90
N GLU A 523 -6.84 19.45 19.72
CA GLU A 523 -5.55 18.85 20.04
C GLU A 523 -5.70 17.76 21.10
N ALA A 524 -5.46 16.49 20.76
CA ALA A 524 -5.25 15.43 21.75
C ALA A 524 -3.77 15.36 22.13
N ARG A 525 -3.41 15.64 23.39
CA ARG A 525 -2.02 15.56 23.88
C ARG A 525 -1.86 14.57 25.02
N GLN A 526 -0.83 13.71 24.95
CA GLN A 526 -0.44 12.85 26.06
C GLN A 526 -0.05 13.70 27.28
N ALA A 527 -0.78 13.62 28.40
CA ALA A 527 -0.58 14.55 29.52
C ALA A 527 0.70 14.32 30.33
N ARG A 528 1.46 13.24 30.08
CA ARG A 528 2.80 13.04 30.68
C ARG A 528 3.93 13.69 29.87
N THR A 529 3.77 13.83 28.56
CA THR A 529 4.84 14.24 27.62
C THR A 529 4.52 15.53 26.88
N GLY A 530 3.25 15.96 26.85
CA GLY A 530 2.76 17.07 26.01
C GLY A 530 2.70 16.75 24.51
N ALA A 531 3.16 15.56 24.12
CA ALA A 531 3.23 15.12 22.74
C ALA A 531 1.83 14.99 22.13
N MET A 532 1.70 15.48 20.90
CA MET A 532 0.46 15.43 20.13
C MET A 532 0.20 13.98 19.68
N VAL A 533 -0.99 13.48 19.98
CA VAL A 533 -1.53 12.26 19.39
C VAL A 533 -2.11 12.67 18.05
N THR A 534 -1.78 11.95 16.97
CA THR A 534 -2.28 12.24 15.61
C THR A 534 -3.34 11.24 15.13
N ARG A 535 -3.41 10.06 15.75
CA ARG A 535 -4.38 8.99 15.41
C ARG A 535 -4.83 8.23 16.65
N HIS A 536 -6.08 7.77 16.64
CA HIS A 536 -6.75 7.05 17.71
C HIS A 536 -7.07 5.60 17.30
N ASP A 537 -6.88 4.65 18.22
CA ASP A 537 -7.14 3.22 17.98
C ASP A 537 -8.62 2.88 17.79
N ARG A 538 -9.51 3.71 18.34
CA ARG A 538 -10.97 3.64 18.15
C ARG A 538 -11.50 4.96 17.60
N PRO A 539 -12.58 4.95 16.82
CA PRO A 539 -13.24 6.18 16.39
C PRO A 539 -13.73 6.98 17.60
N VAL A 540 -13.47 8.28 17.56
CA VAL A 540 -14.00 9.28 18.48
C VAL A 540 -15.23 9.91 17.83
N ASP A 541 -16.31 10.01 18.59
CA ASP A 541 -17.49 10.78 18.19
C ASP A 541 -17.27 12.25 18.59
N ILE A 542 -17.30 13.14 17.60
CA ILE A 542 -17.29 14.59 17.77
C ILE A 542 -18.73 15.08 17.71
N GLU A 543 -19.16 15.81 18.73
CA GLU A 543 -20.44 16.50 18.80
C GLU A 543 -20.20 18.01 18.94
N VAL A 544 -20.83 18.81 18.08
CA VAL A 544 -20.76 20.27 18.08
C VAL A 544 -22.17 20.84 18.12
N GLN A 545 -22.44 21.70 19.10
CA GLN A 545 -23.67 22.49 19.14
C GLN A 545 -23.51 23.73 18.25
N VAL A 546 -24.51 23.99 17.42
CA VAL A 546 -24.53 25.05 16.41
C VAL A 546 -25.57 26.10 16.76
N ASP A 547 -25.24 27.37 16.54
CA ASP A 547 -26.13 28.49 16.85
C ASP A 547 -27.47 28.36 16.10
N PRO A 548 -28.63 28.47 16.78
CA PRO A 548 -29.94 28.50 16.12
C PRO A 548 -30.07 29.52 14.97
N GLN A 549 -29.31 30.62 14.99
CA GLN A 549 -29.27 31.59 13.88
C GLN A 549 -28.55 31.05 12.63
N VAL A 550 -27.53 30.21 12.79
CA VAL A 550 -26.86 29.52 11.68
C VAL A 550 -27.82 28.49 11.06
N ILE A 551 -28.55 27.76 11.91
CA ILE A 551 -29.55 26.78 11.47
C ILE A 551 -30.72 27.47 10.77
N ALA A 552 -31.16 28.62 11.27
CA ALA A 552 -32.15 29.46 10.61
C ALA A 552 -31.64 30.02 9.25
N ALA A 553 -30.34 30.31 9.13
CA ALA A 553 -29.74 30.82 7.90
C ALA A 553 -29.63 29.76 6.77
N VAL A 554 -29.49 28.47 7.10
CA VAL A 554 -29.57 27.36 6.12
C VAL A 554 -31.01 26.91 5.83
N GLY A 555 -32.01 27.48 6.52
CA GLY A 555 -33.42 27.23 6.28
C GLY A 555 -33.86 25.80 6.54
N SER A 556 -34.64 25.22 5.63
CA SER A 556 -35.17 23.84 5.73
C SER A 556 -34.17 22.74 5.33
N ARG A 557 -32.89 23.09 5.14
CA ARG A 557 -31.82 22.17 4.71
C ARG A 557 -30.71 22.05 5.79
N PRO A 558 -30.97 21.38 6.93
CA PRO A 558 -29.97 21.17 7.97
C PRO A 558 -28.79 20.30 7.50
N ASP A 559 -28.95 19.57 6.39
CA ASP A 559 -27.89 18.85 5.69
C ASP A 559 -26.79 19.75 5.10
N LEU A 560 -27.02 21.06 4.99
CA LEU A 560 -25.99 22.03 4.57
C LEU A 560 -24.97 22.31 5.68
N VAL A 561 -25.16 21.77 6.88
CA VAL A 561 -24.19 21.84 7.98
C VAL A 561 -23.39 20.52 8.06
N ARG A 562 -22.06 20.64 8.04
CA ARG A 562 -21.11 19.53 7.96
C ARG A 562 -19.88 19.75 8.83
N LEU A 563 -19.28 18.66 9.32
CA LEU A 563 -17.95 18.69 9.95
C LEU A 563 -16.87 18.29 8.94
N GLY A 564 -15.91 19.18 8.75
CA GLY A 564 -14.69 18.93 7.99
C GLY A 564 -13.48 18.72 8.90
N ARG A 565 -12.48 18.00 8.40
CA ARG A 565 -11.17 17.78 9.04
C ARG A 565 -10.07 18.32 8.13
N MET A 566 -9.22 19.22 8.63
CA MET A 566 -8.06 19.68 7.86
C MET A 566 -6.97 18.61 7.83
N ASP A 567 -6.50 18.29 6.63
CA ASP A 567 -5.25 17.58 6.38
C ASP A 567 -4.10 18.59 6.37
N GLU A 568 -3.25 18.53 7.40
CA GLU A 568 -2.11 19.44 7.58
C GLU A 568 -1.04 19.28 6.50
N ALA A 569 -0.96 18.14 5.80
CA ALA A 569 0.03 17.90 4.76
C ALA A 569 -0.34 18.54 3.42
N THR A 570 -1.65 18.61 3.11
CA THR A 570 -2.16 19.15 1.83
C THR A 570 -2.86 20.50 1.98
N GLY A 571 -3.18 20.93 3.20
CA GLY A 571 -3.99 22.12 3.49
C GLY A 571 -5.47 21.97 3.09
N ARG A 572 -5.91 20.79 2.68
CA ARG A 572 -7.29 20.52 2.25
C ARG A 572 -8.17 20.06 3.41
N ILE A 573 -9.48 20.13 3.23
CA ILE A 573 -10.46 19.68 4.21
C ILE A 573 -11.11 18.38 3.70
N VAL A 574 -10.98 17.30 4.47
CA VAL A 574 -11.70 16.03 4.32
C VAL A 574 -13.09 16.19 4.92
N VAL A 575 -14.16 15.93 4.17
CA VAL A 575 -15.53 15.99 4.70
C VAL A 575 -15.83 14.70 5.46
N LEU A 576 -16.31 14.81 6.69
CA LEU A 576 -16.70 13.65 7.49
C LEU A 576 -18.19 13.32 7.27
N PRO A 577 -18.57 12.02 7.31
CA PRO A 577 -19.97 11.63 7.45
C PRO A 577 -20.54 12.29 8.70
N THR A 578 -21.57 13.12 8.51
CA THR A 578 -22.10 14.02 9.53
C THR A 578 -23.60 13.80 9.70
N THR A 579 -24.05 13.59 10.93
CA THR A 579 -25.47 13.57 11.32
C THR A 579 -25.84 14.90 11.96
N VAL A 580 -27.00 15.46 11.61
CA VAL A 580 -27.52 16.70 12.20
C VAL A 580 -28.85 16.39 12.91
N ASP A 581 -28.94 16.77 14.18
CA ASP A 581 -30.09 16.51 15.05
C ASP A 581 -30.40 17.78 15.86
N GLY A 582 -31.44 18.52 15.44
CA GLY A 582 -31.78 19.83 16.00
C GLY A 582 -30.62 20.82 15.87
N SER A 583 -30.04 21.22 17.00
CA SER A 583 -28.85 22.07 17.07
C SER A 583 -27.52 21.32 17.14
N SER A 584 -27.54 20.00 17.13
CA SER A 584 -26.34 19.16 17.24
C SER A 584 -25.84 18.68 15.89
N VAL A 585 -24.53 18.76 15.67
CA VAL A 585 -23.83 18.25 14.50
C VAL A 585 -22.79 17.24 14.96
N ARG A 586 -22.92 15.99 14.50
CA ARG A 586 -22.13 14.85 14.97
C ARG A 586 -21.36 14.20 13.84
N ALA A 587 -20.08 13.91 14.04
CA ALA A 587 -19.25 13.16 13.09
C ALA A 587 -18.29 12.21 13.82
N ARG A 588 -17.87 11.14 13.14
CA ARG A 588 -16.99 10.10 13.69
C ARG A 588 -15.65 10.10 12.99
N THR A 589 -14.54 10.10 13.74
CA THR A 589 -13.18 10.18 13.18
C THR A 589 -12.16 9.38 14.00
N ARG A 590 -11.07 8.92 13.37
CA ARG A 590 -9.91 8.30 14.05
C ARG A 590 -8.68 9.19 14.07
N GLN A 591 -8.72 10.39 13.48
CA GLN A 591 -7.55 11.29 13.42
C GLN A 591 -7.74 12.50 14.33
N THR A 592 -6.63 13.01 14.86
CA THR A 592 -6.55 14.28 15.57
C THR A 592 -6.07 15.35 14.59
N SER A 593 -6.82 16.44 14.45
CA SER A 593 -6.64 17.49 13.42
C SER A 593 -7.31 18.79 13.86
N THR A 594 -7.07 19.86 13.12
CA THR A 594 -8.03 20.99 13.07
C THR A 594 -9.36 20.51 12.45
N PHE A 595 -10.46 20.77 13.13
CA PHE A 595 -11.81 20.53 12.62
C PHE A 595 -12.50 21.84 12.27
N VAL A 596 -13.38 21.80 11.29
CA VAL A 596 -14.03 22.99 10.74
C VAL A 596 -15.52 22.73 10.69
N LEU A 597 -16.31 23.63 11.29
CA LEU A 597 -17.75 23.64 11.12
C LEU A 597 -18.08 24.44 9.86
N LEU A 598 -18.76 23.77 8.94
CA LEU A 598 -19.13 24.31 7.64
C LEU A 598 -20.65 24.46 7.63
N ALA A 599 -21.16 25.63 7.25
CA ALA A 599 -22.56 25.79 6.86
C ALA A 599 -22.58 26.54 5.52
N MET A 600 -23.33 26.01 4.56
CA MET A 600 -23.15 26.38 3.16
C MET A 600 -24.44 26.96 2.59
N ILE A 601 -24.32 28.14 1.97
CA ILE A 601 -25.37 28.66 1.10
C ILE A 601 -25.13 28.04 -0.28
N PRO A 602 -26.11 27.34 -0.88
CA PRO A 602 -25.86 26.54 -2.08
C PRO A 602 -25.42 27.41 -3.26
N PRO A 603 -24.24 27.18 -3.86
CA PRO A 603 -23.92 27.71 -5.18
C PRO A 603 -24.79 26.99 -6.24
N THR A 604 -24.97 27.61 -7.40
CA THR A 604 -25.64 26.99 -8.54
C THR A 604 -24.86 25.76 -9.04
N ALA A 605 -25.35 24.58 -8.65
CA ALA A 605 -25.14 23.23 -9.21
C ALA A 605 -23.78 22.88 -9.87
N GLY A 606 -23.09 21.90 -9.26
CA GLY A 606 -22.57 20.74 -10.00
C GLY A 606 -21.44 20.92 -11.03
N ALA A 607 -20.74 22.05 -11.05
CA ALA A 607 -19.53 22.18 -11.86
C ALA A 607 -18.33 21.46 -11.21
N ASP A 608 -17.62 20.65 -11.98
CA ASP A 608 -16.28 20.17 -11.62
C ASP A 608 -15.25 21.29 -11.74
N TRP A 609 -14.13 21.19 -11.02
CA TRP A 609 -13.16 22.28 -10.88
C TRP A 609 -11.78 21.91 -11.45
N PRO A 610 -11.22 22.71 -12.38
CA PRO A 610 -9.84 22.54 -12.81
C PRO A 610 -8.88 22.88 -11.67
N LEU A 611 -7.85 22.05 -11.50
CA LEU A 611 -6.71 22.28 -10.63
C LEU A 611 -5.47 22.54 -11.51
N THR A 612 -4.46 23.25 -11.00
CA THR A 612 -3.25 23.60 -11.78
C THR A 612 -2.60 22.41 -12.47
N ASN A 613 -2.58 21.25 -11.81
CA ASN A 613 -2.06 19.98 -12.33
C ASN A 613 -3.09 18.84 -12.27
N GLY A 614 -4.40 19.14 -12.33
CA GLY A 614 -5.43 18.12 -12.05
C GLY A 614 -6.86 18.57 -12.30
N HIS A 615 -7.80 17.78 -11.79
CA HIS A 615 -9.23 18.10 -11.83
C HIS A 615 -9.96 17.50 -10.62
N GLN A 616 -10.89 18.26 -10.06
CA GLN A 616 -11.73 17.86 -8.94
C GLN A 616 -13.11 17.44 -9.45
N PHE A 617 -13.44 16.15 -9.31
CA PHE A 617 -14.71 15.58 -9.74
C PHE A 617 -15.71 15.49 -8.59
N THR A 618 -16.92 16.01 -8.78
CA THR A 618 -17.95 16.15 -7.74
C THR A 618 -19.00 15.03 -7.75
N GLN A 619 -19.19 14.36 -8.89
CA GLN A 619 -20.30 13.42 -9.15
C GLN A 619 -20.29 12.19 -8.23
N ALA A 620 -19.09 11.75 -7.84
CA ALA A 620 -18.90 10.57 -6.99
C ALA A 620 -18.95 10.87 -5.48
N ALA A 621 -19.11 12.14 -5.06
CA ALA A 621 -19.26 12.48 -3.65
C ALA A 621 -20.58 11.90 -3.08
N GLY A 622 -21.66 11.90 -3.86
CA GLY A 622 -23.00 11.45 -3.48
C GLY A 622 -23.98 12.62 -3.31
N ALA A 623 -25.29 12.34 -3.50
CA ALA A 623 -26.34 13.37 -3.51
C ALA A 623 -26.51 14.11 -2.17
N ASP A 624 -26.09 13.51 -1.06
CA ASP A 624 -26.15 14.09 0.30
C ASP A 624 -25.03 15.13 0.58
N PHE A 625 -24.15 15.36 -0.39
CA PHE A 625 -23.07 16.34 -0.33
C PHE A 625 -23.43 17.55 -1.20
N ALA A 626 -24.23 18.46 -0.65
CA ALA A 626 -24.59 19.75 -1.27
C ALA A 626 -23.42 20.77 -1.28
N VAL A 627 -22.21 20.28 -1.53
CA VAL A 627 -20.91 20.91 -1.24
C VAL A 627 -20.06 20.89 -2.50
N ARG A 628 -19.06 21.79 -2.61
CA ARG A 628 -17.90 21.62 -3.54
C ARG A 628 -16.96 20.50 -3.06
N ALA A 629 -17.52 19.34 -2.73
CA ALA A 629 -16.82 18.16 -2.27
C ALA A 629 -16.67 17.17 -3.43
N GLY A 630 -15.55 16.47 -3.49
CA GLY A 630 -15.26 15.54 -4.57
C GLY A 630 -13.94 14.82 -4.38
N TYR A 631 -13.46 14.17 -5.44
CA TYR A 631 -12.15 13.54 -5.45
C TYR A 631 -11.26 14.18 -6.52
N PRO A 632 -10.09 14.72 -6.15
CA PRO A 632 -9.13 15.22 -7.11
C PRO A 632 -8.41 14.06 -7.79
N VAL A 633 -8.21 14.16 -9.10
CA VAL A 633 -7.20 13.40 -9.83
C VAL A 633 -6.16 14.42 -10.29
N GLU A 634 -4.92 14.31 -9.79
CA GLU A 634 -3.87 15.31 -9.96
C GLU A 634 -2.48 14.70 -10.11
N ASP A 635 -1.59 15.41 -10.80
CA ASP A 635 -0.17 15.07 -10.88
C ASP A 635 0.55 15.71 -9.68
N VAL A 636 0.78 14.91 -8.63
CA VAL A 636 1.40 15.37 -7.37
C VAL A 636 2.92 15.55 -7.57
N SER A 637 3.46 16.69 -7.14
CA SER A 637 4.91 16.95 -7.20
C SER A 637 5.68 15.94 -6.34
N GLY A 638 6.56 15.14 -6.97
CA GLY A 638 7.27 14.04 -6.31
C GLY A 638 6.41 12.79 -6.04
N GLY A 639 5.17 12.76 -6.51
CA GLY A 639 4.25 11.62 -6.45
C GLY A 639 3.84 11.12 -7.84
N PRO A 640 2.82 10.24 -7.92
CA PRO A 640 2.38 9.68 -9.19
C PRO A 640 1.71 10.72 -10.10
N PRO A 641 1.97 10.68 -11.42
CA PRO A 641 1.28 11.51 -12.41
C PRO A 641 -0.09 10.91 -12.77
N PHE A 642 -1.01 10.85 -11.80
CA PHE A 642 -2.32 10.22 -11.96
C PHE A 642 -3.27 11.01 -12.87
N TRP A 643 -3.17 12.34 -12.97
CA TRP A 643 -3.99 13.12 -13.90
C TRP A 643 -3.56 12.96 -15.36
N THR A 644 -2.26 12.92 -15.60
CA THR A 644 -1.71 12.62 -16.93
C THR A 644 -2.08 11.18 -17.33
N ALA A 645 -1.95 10.20 -16.44
CA ALA A 645 -2.33 8.82 -16.71
C ALA A 645 -3.84 8.63 -16.92
N PHE A 646 -4.67 9.25 -16.08
CA PHE A 646 -6.13 9.21 -16.21
C PHE A 646 -6.60 9.72 -17.57
N ARG A 647 -6.04 10.84 -18.05
CA ARG A 647 -6.37 11.38 -19.38
C ARG A 647 -5.86 10.48 -20.51
N GLN A 648 -4.64 9.95 -20.41
CA GLN A 648 -4.09 9.02 -21.40
C GLN A 648 -4.97 7.76 -21.55
N GLN A 649 -5.50 7.24 -20.44
CA GLN A 649 -6.38 6.07 -20.41
C GLN A 649 -7.85 6.39 -20.76
N GLY A 650 -8.16 7.56 -21.34
CA GLY A 650 -9.51 7.93 -21.79
C GLY A 650 -10.44 8.54 -20.73
N GLY A 651 -9.93 8.84 -19.53
CA GLY A 651 -10.62 9.59 -18.48
C GLY A 651 -11.95 8.98 -18.03
N VAL A 652 -12.94 9.82 -17.74
CA VAL A 652 -14.26 9.43 -17.21
C VAL A 652 -14.99 8.41 -18.09
N ALA A 653 -14.87 8.52 -19.42
CA ALA A 653 -15.56 7.62 -20.34
C ALA A 653 -15.10 6.16 -20.14
N THR A 654 -13.79 5.96 -20.00
CA THR A 654 -13.14 4.66 -19.85
C THR A 654 -13.12 4.18 -18.40
N LEU A 655 -12.68 5.02 -17.46
CA LEU A 655 -12.39 4.66 -16.08
C LEU A 655 -13.48 5.05 -15.07
N GLY A 656 -14.45 5.87 -15.49
CA GLY A 656 -15.46 6.46 -14.63
C GLY A 656 -14.93 7.58 -13.75
N TYR A 657 -15.76 8.10 -12.85
CA TYR A 657 -15.34 9.13 -11.91
C TYR A 657 -14.40 8.55 -10.82
N PRO A 658 -13.52 9.36 -10.22
CA PRO A 658 -12.78 8.95 -9.02
C PRO A 658 -13.72 8.75 -7.84
N VAL A 659 -13.51 7.69 -7.05
CA VAL A 659 -14.35 7.33 -5.88
C VAL A 659 -13.58 7.25 -4.58
N SER A 660 -12.32 7.70 -4.63
CA SER A 660 -11.38 7.77 -3.52
C SER A 660 -10.31 8.85 -3.74
N GLN A 661 -9.71 9.28 -2.64
CA GLN A 661 -8.44 10.01 -2.61
C GLN A 661 -7.28 9.06 -2.95
N VAL A 662 -6.09 9.61 -3.17
CA VAL A 662 -4.85 8.83 -3.33
C VAL A 662 -4.41 8.25 -1.98
N PHE A 663 -4.04 6.96 -1.93
CA PHE A 663 -3.52 6.32 -0.71
C PHE A 663 -2.49 5.22 -1.00
N VAL A 664 -1.78 4.76 0.03
CA VAL A 664 -0.78 3.68 -0.09
C VAL A 664 -1.32 2.35 0.43
N ARG A 665 -1.18 1.28 -0.38
CA ARG A 665 -1.53 -0.10 -0.05
C ARG A 665 -0.35 -1.02 -0.38
N GLY A 666 0.28 -1.62 0.63
CA GLY A 666 1.34 -2.62 0.43
C GLY A 666 2.56 -2.13 -0.37
N GLY A 667 2.95 -0.85 -0.23
CA GLY A 667 4.04 -0.25 -1.00
C GLY A 667 3.64 0.28 -2.38
N ILE A 668 2.35 0.23 -2.73
CA ILE A 668 1.80 0.76 -3.99
C ILE A 668 0.95 1.99 -3.65
N VAL A 669 1.18 3.11 -4.33
CA VAL A 669 0.27 4.27 -4.32
C VAL A 669 -0.87 3.98 -5.29
N VAL A 670 -2.11 4.14 -4.86
CA VAL A 670 -3.31 3.81 -5.64
C VAL A 670 -4.36 4.92 -5.58
N GLN A 671 -5.20 4.99 -6.61
CA GLN A 671 -6.46 5.74 -6.60
C GLN A 671 -7.57 4.91 -7.28
N VAL A 672 -8.67 4.72 -6.56
CA VAL A 672 -9.86 3.99 -7.03
C VAL A 672 -10.76 4.95 -7.82
N LEU A 673 -11.14 4.49 -9.02
CA LEU A 673 -12.11 5.07 -9.93
C LEU A 673 -13.28 4.08 -10.07
N GLN A 674 -14.44 4.50 -10.55
CA GLN A 674 -15.62 3.62 -10.61
C GLN A 674 -15.35 2.29 -11.35
N LYS A 675 -14.64 2.34 -12.49
CA LYS A 675 -14.39 1.18 -13.37
C LYS A 675 -12.99 0.57 -13.25
N GLY A 676 -12.17 1.03 -12.31
CA GLY A 676 -10.79 0.53 -12.19
C GLY A 676 -9.98 1.23 -11.10
N VAL A 677 -8.71 0.87 -10.98
CA VAL A 677 -7.80 1.44 -9.96
C VAL A 677 -6.49 1.80 -10.63
N LEU A 678 -6.12 3.08 -10.60
CA LEU A 678 -4.78 3.52 -10.98
C LEU A 678 -3.79 3.12 -9.88
N GLN A 679 -2.60 2.70 -10.28
CA GLN A 679 -1.51 2.35 -9.37
C GLN A 679 -0.14 2.83 -9.86
N GLN A 680 0.75 3.12 -8.92
CA GLN A 680 2.19 3.25 -9.14
C GLN A 680 2.95 2.71 -7.91
N TRP A 681 4.12 2.12 -8.10
CA TRP A 681 4.96 1.71 -6.97
C TRP A 681 5.45 2.93 -6.16
N ALA A 682 5.43 2.88 -4.83
CA ALA A 682 5.60 4.06 -3.97
C ALA A 682 7.00 4.69 -3.98
N SER A 683 8.02 4.02 -4.55
CA SER A 683 9.32 4.65 -4.83
C SER A 683 9.37 5.38 -6.19
N GLY A 684 8.24 5.55 -6.87
CA GLY A 684 8.12 6.32 -8.12
C GLY A 684 8.73 5.65 -9.37
N SER A 685 9.26 4.43 -9.25
CA SER A 685 10.15 3.80 -10.23
C SER A 685 9.45 3.02 -11.35
N GLY A 686 8.21 3.39 -11.72
CA GLY A 686 7.46 2.70 -12.77
C GLY A 686 6.30 3.53 -13.34
N PRO A 687 5.73 3.15 -14.50
CA PRO A 687 4.61 3.84 -15.10
C PRO A 687 3.33 3.69 -14.25
N VAL A 688 2.43 4.67 -14.35
CA VAL A 688 1.07 4.54 -13.80
C VAL A 688 0.29 3.56 -14.66
N THR A 689 -0.26 2.52 -14.05
CA THR A 689 -1.00 1.45 -14.74
C THR A 689 -2.33 1.17 -14.03
N LEU A 690 -3.23 0.44 -14.67
CA LEU A 690 -4.37 -0.15 -13.95
C LEU A 690 -3.90 -1.36 -13.12
N LEU A 691 -4.36 -1.44 -11.88
CA LEU A 691 -4.18 -2.58 -10.99
C LEU A 691 -4.95 -3.79 -11.54
N ASN A 692 -4.39 -4.99 -11.34
CA ASN A 692 -5.10 -6.25 -11.53
C ASN A 692 -6.14 -6.47 -10.42
N LEU A 693 -7.19 -5.64 -10.43
CA LEU A 693 -8.22 -5.58 -9.40
C LEU A 693 -9.01 -6.89 -9.30
N LEU A 694 -9.30 -7.54 -10.43
CA LEU A 694 -10.06 -8.78 -10.43
C LEU A 694 -9.18 -9.97 -10.04
N ASP A 695 -7.88 -9.97 -10.35
CA ASP A 695 -6.93 -10.94 -9.76
C ASP A 695 -6.83 -10.76 -8.23
N LEU A 696 -6.86 -9.51 -7.74
CA LEU A 696 -6.82 -9.20 -6.32
C LEU A 696 -8.10 -9.67 -5.60
N LEU A 697 -9.27 -9.46 -6.21
CA LEU A 697 -10.55 -9.93 -5.67
C LEU A 697 -10.66 -11.47 -5.68
N SER A 698 -10.15 -12.16 -6.71
CA SER A 698 -10.00 -13.63 -6.70
C SER A 698 -9.15 -14.11 -5.54
N ARG A 699 -7.96 -13.54 -5.34
CA ARG A 699 -7.04 -13.92 -4.26
C ARG A 699 -7.60 -13.63 -2.86
N ALA A 700 -8.52 -12.67 -2.75
CA ALA A 700 -9.25 -12.37 -1.53
C ALA A 700 -10.51 -13.24 -1.34
N GLY A 701 -10.82 -14.17 -2.26
CA GLY A 701 -11.90 -15.14 -2.13
C GLY A 701 -13.28 -14.65 -2.59
N PHE A 702 -13.37 -13.50 -3.28
CA PHE A 702 -14.65 -12.88 -3.63
C PHE A 702 -15.31 -13.41 -4.91
N ASP A 703 -14.71 -14.39 -5.61
CA ASP A 703 -15.23 -14.87 -6.90
C ASP A 703 -16.67 -15.40 -6.84
N ALA A 704 -17.09 -16.00 -5.72
CA ALA A 704 -18.49 -16.43 -5.55
C ALA A 704 -19.46 -15.24 -5.49
N VAL A 705 -19.09 -14.16 -4.78
CA VAL A 705 -19.89 -12.93 -4.67
C VAL A 705 -19.89 -12.16 -5.99
N LEU A 706 -18.74 -12.13 -6.69
CA LEU A 706 -18.64 -11.55 -8.02
C LEU A 706 -19.55 -12.27 -9.01
N ASP A 707 -19.59 -13.60 -9.00
CA ASP A 707 -20.43 -14.38 -9.92
C ASP A 707 -21.92 -14.27 -9.60
N GLN A 708 -22.31 -14.37 -8.32
CA GLN A 708 -23.71 -14.47 -7.89
C GLN A 708 -24.39 -13.11 -7.74
N THR A 709 -23.69 -12.10 -7.23
CA THR A 709 -24.26 -10.77 -6.95
C THR A 709 -23.97 -9.79 -8.09
N TYR A 710 -22.71 -9.73 -8.54
CA TYR A 710 -22.26 -8.74 -9.52
C TYR A 710 -22.20 -9.27 -10.96
N HIS A 711 -22.54 -10.55 -11.17
CA HIS A 711 -22.60 -11.20 -12.47
C HIS A 711 -21.28 -11.06 -13.26
N ILE A 712 -20.15 -11.21 -12.57
CA ILE A 712 -18.78 -11.27 -13.12
C ILE A 712 -18.24 -12.69 -12.85
N PRO A 713 -17.97 -13.51 -13.88
CA PRO A 713 -17.65 -14.92 -13.67
C PRO A 713 -16.32 -15.12 -12.92
N PRO A 714 -16.11 -16.27 -12.23
CA PRO A 714 -14.79 -16.64 -11.73
C PRO A 714 -13.79 -16.75 -12.90
N PRO A 715 -12.48 -16.53 -12.70
CA PRO A 715 -11.50 -16.76 -13.75
C PRO A 715 -11.43 -18.26 -14.10
N ARG A 716 -10.97 -18.59 -15.32
CA ARG A 716 -10.67 -19.97 -15.68
C ARG A 716 -9.52 -20.53 -14.84
N SER A 717 -9.47 -21.86 -14.77
CA SER A 717 -8.33 -22.58 -14.17
C SER A 717 -7.05 -22.27 -14.95
N THR A 718 -6.04 -21.77 -14.25
CA THR A 718 -4.72 -21.47 -14.82
C THR A 718 -3.78 -22.67 -14.86
N VAL A 719 -4.26 -23.87 -14.49
CA VAL A 719 -3.48 -25.12 -14.52
C VAL A 719 -3.02 -25.46 -15.93
N GLU A 720 -3.83 -25.13 -16.94
CA GLU A 720 -3.52 -25.32 -18.37
C GLU A 720 -2.59 -24.24 -18.94
N ASP A 721 -2.30 -23.17 -18.18
CA ASP A 721 -1.36 -22.12 -18.58
C ASP A 721 0.08 -22.46 -18.16
N ILE A 722 0.26 -23.49 -17.32
CA ILE A 722 1.56 -23.91 -16.79
C ILE A 722 2.43 -24.47 -17.92
N GLY A 723 3.56 -23.79 -18.15
CA GLY A 723 4.56 -24.20 -19.16
C GLY A 723 4.32 -23.63 -20.55
N LEU A 724 3.26 -22.86 -20.78
CA LEU A 724 3.07 -22.10 -22.02
C LEU A 724 4.08 -20.96 -22.11
N THR A 725 4.53 -20.65 -23.32
CA THR A 725 5.23 -19.38 -23.59
C THR A 725 4.26 -18.20 -23.45
N TRP A 726 4.80 -16.98 -23.29
CA TRP A 726 3.96 -15.77 -23.20
C TRP A 726 3.04 -15.60 -24.42
N ALA A 727 3.52 -15.94 -25.63
CA ALA A 727 2.72 -15.85 -26.85
C ALA A 727 1.57 -16.87 -26.88
N GLU A 728 1.82 -18.12 -26.45
CA GLU A 728 0.79 -19.16 -26.37
C GLU A 728 -0.24 -18.86 -25.28
N LEU A 729 0.20 -18.35 -24.13
CA LEU A 729 -0.67 -17.90 -23.04
C LEU A 729 -1.56 -16.75 -23.51
N VAL A 730 -0.99 -15.70 -24.13
CA VAL A 730 -1.76 -14.60 -24.72
C VAL A 730 -2.77 -15.12 -25.76
N ALA A 731 -2.35 -15.99 -26.68
CA ALA A 731 -3.23 -16.54 -27.70
C ALA A 731 -4.39 -17.36 -27.09
N ARG A 732 -4.11 -18.20 -26.08
CA ARG A 732 -5.10 -18.99 -25.34
C ARG A 732 -6.13 -18.10 -24.63
N HIS A 733 -5.70 -17.02 -23.98
CA HIS A 733 -6.60 -16.07 -23.33
C HIS A 733 -7.39 -15.21 -24.31
N LEU A 734 -6.80 -14.84 -25.46
CA LEU A 734 -7.53 -14.13 -26.53
C LEU A 734 -8.56 -15.04 -27.23
N ALA A 735 -8.31 -16.35 -27.32
CA ALA A 735 -9.26 -17.32 -27.87
C ALA A 735 -10.59 -17.40 -27.09
N ILE A 736 -10.69 -16.80 -25.90
CA ILE A 736 -11.97 -16.60 -25.20
C ILE A 736 -12.95 -15.82 -26.07
N PHE A 737 -12.47 -14.85 -26.87
CA PHE A 737 -13.32 -14.09 -27.80
C PHE A 737 -13.88 -14.90 -28.98
N ASP A 738 -13.35 -16.11 -29.21
CA ASP A 738 -13.75 -16.98 -30.32
C ASP A 738 -14.75 -18.07 -29.84
N GLU A 739 -15.21 -17.99 -28.60
CA GLU A 739 -16.25 -18.87 -28.04
C GLU A 739 -17.65 -18.54 -28.58
N ASP A 740 -18.49 -19.56 -28.70
CA ASP A 740 -19.89 -19.44 -29.16
C ASP A 740 -20.80 -18.86 -28.05
N VAL A 741 -20.56 -17.60 -27.70
CA VAL A 741 -21.32 -16.86 -26.67
C VAL A 741 -21.96 -15.60 -27.29
N PRO A 742 -23.30 -15.45 -27.27
CA PRO A 742 -23.99 -14.36 -27.96
C PRO A 742 -23.54 -12.95 -27.52
N GLY A 743 -22.97 -12.19 -28.47
CA GLY A 743 -22.52 -10.81 -28.24
C GLY A 743 -21.06 -10.64 -27.83
N ILE A 744 -20.30 -11.74 -27.70
CA ILE A 744 -18.87 -11.68 -27.35
C ILE A 744 -18.03 -10.89 -28.38
N ALA A 745 -18.41 -10.91 -29.66
CA ALA A 745 -17.79 -10.11 -30.71
C ALA A 745 -17.97 -8.59 -30.50
N ALA A 746 -19.10 -8.15 -29.94
CA ALA A 746 -19.31 -6.75 -29.58
C ALA A 746 -18.47 -6.37 -28.35
N ILE A 747 -18.30 -7.30 -27.39
CA ILE A 747 -17.36 -7.11 -26.28
C ILE A 747 -15.92 -6.97 -26.80
N ARG A 748 -15.50 -7.83 -27.75
CA ARG A 748 -14.19 -7.75 -28.39
C ARG A 748 -13.95 -6.39 -29.03
N ALA A 749 -14.90 -5.93 -29.85
CA ALA A 749 -14.83 -4.62 -30.48
C ALA A 749 -14.67 -3.50 -29.44
N ARG A 750 -15.42 -3.56 -28.33
CA ARG A 750 -15.32 -2.55 -27.26
C ARG A 750 -13.99 -2.60 -26.50
N TYR A 751 -13.49 -3.80 -26.22
CA TYR A 751 -12.20 -4.06 -25.55
C TYR A 751 -11.03 -3.50 -26.39
N GLU A 752 -11.03 -3.75 -27.71
CA GLU A 752 -10.03 -3.26 -28.66
C GLU A 752 -10.17 -1.74 -28.93
N GLU A 753 -11.37 -1.25 -29.24
CA GLU A 753 -11.65 0.17 -29.56
C GLU A 753 -11.26 1.12 -28.41
N THR A 754 -11.59 0.76 -27.17
CA THR A 754 -11.33 1.64 -26.02
C THR A 754 -9.83 1.79 -25.75
N ALA A 755 -9.04 0.73 -25.98
CA ALA A 755 -7.59 0.77 -25.88
C ALA A 755 -6.95 1.53 -27.04
N ALA A 756 -7.42 1.29 -28.27
CA ALA A 756 -6.97 2.03 -29.45
C ALA A 756 -7.22 3.54 -29.32
N SER A 757 -8.37 3.93 -28.75
CA SER A 757 -8.72 5.33 -28.45
C SER A 757 -7.81 5.97 -27.40
N ALA A 758 -7.24 5.17 -26.50
CA ALA A 758 -6.22 5.60 -25.53
C ALA A 758 -4.78 5.57 -26.10
N GLY A 759 -4.59 5.08 -27.34
CA GLY A 759 -3.26 4.85 -27.93
C GLY A 759 -2.49 3.71 -27.25
N GLN A 760 -3.20 2.72 -26.69
CA GLN A 760 -2.63 1.63 -25.90
C GLN A 760 -2.96 0.25 -26.48
N ASP A 761 -2.10 -0.73 -26.20
CA ASP A 761 -2.40 -2.14 -26.40
C ASP A 761 -3.51 -2.57 -25.40
N PRO A 762 -4.52 -3.34 -25.83
CA PRO A 762 -5.66 -3.68 -24.99
C PRO A 762 -5.31 -4.63 -23.83
N ILE A 763 -4.28 -5.48 -23.96
CA ILE A 763 -3.78 -6.30 -22.84
C ILE A 763 -3.01 -5.39 -21.85
N GLN A 764 -2.28 -4.39 -22.34
CA GLN A 764 -1.61 -3.40 -21.48
C GLN A 764 -2.58 -2.46 -20.76
N LEU A 765 -3.76 -2.16 -21.32
CA LEU A 765 -4.82 -1.43 -20.61
C LEU A 765 -5.61 -2.37 -19.69
N TRP A 766 -6.28 -3.38 -20.23
CA TRP A 766 -7.29 -4.18 -19.53
C TRP A 766 -6.79 -5.48 -18.89
N GLY A 767 -5.59 -5.94 -19.24
CA GLY A 767 -5.12 -7.29 -18.90
C GLY A 767 -5.83 -8.38 -19.70
N LEU A 768 -5.36 -9.61 -19.56
CA LEU A 768 -5.86 -10.76 -20.31
C LEU A 768 -7.36 -11.04 -20.01
N PRO A 769 -8.16 -11.43 -21.00
CA PRO A 769 -9.48 -12.05 -20.76
C PRO A 769 -9.29 -13.35 -19.96
N LEU A 770 -10.10 -13.58 -18.93
CA LEU A 770 -9.97 -14.73 -18.02
C LEU A 770 -11.16 -15.69 -18.08
N SER A 771 -12.35 -15.19 -18.39
CA SER A 771 -13.58 -15.97 -18.52
C SER A 771 -14.71 -15.14 -19.14
N VAL A 772 -15.67 -15.83 -19.75
CA VAL A 772 -16.93 -15.26 -20.24
C VAL A 772 -18.09 -16.10 -19.73
N LYS A 773 -19.24 -15.47 -19.43
CA LYS A 773 -20.47 -16.17 -19.00
C LYS A 773 -21.70 -15.40 -19.45
N ASP A 774 -22.70 -16.14 -19.95
CA ASP A 774 -24.03 -15.64 -20.23
C ASP A 774 -24.90 -15.76 -18.97
N TYR A 775 -25.50 -14.65 -18.54
CA TYR A 775 -26.38 -14.60 -17.37
C TYR A 775 -27.88 -14.49 -17.74
N GLY A 776 -28.22 -14.49 -19.03
CA GLY A 776 -29.59 -14.32 -19.52
C GLY A 776 -29.80 -12.97 -20.22
N PRO A 777 -30.04 -11.86 -19.48
CA PRO A 777 -30.28 -10.54 -20.08
C PRO A 777 -29.01 -9.88 -20.64
N PHE A 778 -27.82 -10.29 -20.18
CA PHE A 778 -26.52 -9.82 -20.65
C PHE A 778 -25.45 -10.91 -20.57
N VAL A 779 -24.34 -10.70 -21.27
CA VAL A 779 -23.13 -11.54 -21.23
C VAL A 779 -21.99 -10.75 -20.62
N THR A 780 -21.28 -11.33 -19.65
CA THR A 780 -20.13 -10.70 -19.01
C THR A 780 -18.82 -11.37 -19.42
N LEU A 781 -17.87 -10.57 -19.90
CA LEU A 781 -16.45 -10.94 -19.99
C LEU A 781 -15.69 -10.39 -18.79
N ARG A 782 -14.87 -11.22 -18.16
CA ARG A 782 -13.90 -10.83 -17.14
C ARG A 782 -12.50 -10.73 -17.75
N THR A 783 -11.77 -9.67 -17.40
CA THR A 783 -10.31 -9.59 -17.58
C THR A 783 -9.61 -9.55 -16.22
N GLN A 784 -8.28 -9.36 -16.21
CA GLN A 784 -7.52 -9.17 -14.96
C GLN A 784 -7.84 -7.85 -14.24
N ARG A 785 -8.32 -6.83 -14.96
CA ARG A 785 -8.45 -5.43 -14.47
C ARG A 785 -9.86 -4.85 -14.57
N ALA A 786 -10.66 -5.31 -15.53
CA ALA A 786 -12.00 -4.81 -15.80
C ALA A 786 -12.97 -5.96 -16.16
N ALA A 787 -14.26 -5.65 -16.18
CA ALA A 787 -15.28 -6.53 -16.73
C ALA A 787 -16.15 -5.75 -17.73
N PHE A 788 -16.67 -6.45 -18.72
CA PHE A 788 -17.46 -5.88 -19.81
C PHE A 788 -18.79 -6.63 -19.92
N GLN A 789 -19.91 -5.90 -20.01
CA GLN A 789 -21.25 -6.47 -20.10
C GLN A 789 -21.90 -6.08 -21.43
N HIS A 790 -22.16 -7.06 -22.30
CA HIS A 790 -22.97 -6.89 -23.50
C HIS A 790 -24.44 -7.18 -23.20
N TRP A 791 -25.28 -6.17 -23.38
CA TRP A 791 -26.71 -6.22 -23.10
C TRP A 791 -27.48 -6.84 -24.28
N LYS A 792 -28.31 -7.84 -24.00
CA LYS A 792 -29.16 -8.53 -25.00
C LYS A 792 -30.64 -8.12 -24.88
N VAL A 793 -31.05 -7.66 -23.70
CA VAL A 793 -32.41 -7.22 -23.39
C VAL A 793 -32.33 -5.79 -22.85
N ALA A 794 -33.31 -4.94 -23.17
CA ALA A 794 -33.41 -3.62 -22.57
C ALA A 794 -33.82 -3.73 -21.09
N LEU A 795 -33.10 -3.07 -20.18
CA LEU A 795 -33.57 -2.82 -18.81
C LEU A 795 -33.74 -1.30 -18.60
N PRO A 796 -34.92 -0.72 -18.94
CA PRO A 796 -35.17 0.72 -18.82
C PRO A 796 -34.98 1.27 -17.40
N GLU A 797 -35.09 0.38 -16.41
CA GLU A 797 -34.96 0.61 -14.97
C GLU A 797 -33.55 1.05 -14.57
N LEU A 798 -32.52 0.66 -15.33
CA LEU A 798 -31.12 0.98 -15.09
C LEU A 798 -30.66 2.25 -15.82
N GLY A 799 -31.40 2.70 -16.85
CA GLY A 799 -31.09 3.87 -17.65
C GLY A 799 -31.36 3.68 -19.16
N PRO A 800 -31.53 4.78 -19.92
CA PRO A 800 -31.81 4.73 -21.35
C PRO A 800 -30.66 4.14 -22.20
N GLU A 801 -29.45 4.05 -21.68
CA GLU A 801 -28.27 3.48 -22.35
C GLU A 801 -28.23 1.95 -22.33
N TYR A 802 -28.97 1.28 -21.44
CA TYR A 802 -28.96 -0.19 -21.28
C TYR A 802 -29.92 -0.88 -22.27
N VAL A 803 -29.61 -0.73 -23.56
CA VAL A 803 -30.37 -1.29 -24.69
C VAL A 803 -29.65 -2.49 -25.33
N PRO A 804 -30.36 -3.37 -26.07
CA PRO A 804 -29.74 -4.49 -26.78
C PRO A 804 -28.61 -4.01 -27.72
N GLY A 805 -27.45 -4.66 -27.63
CA GLY A 805 -26.23 -4.31 -28.37
C GLY A 805 -25.28 -3.37 -27.62
N PHE A 806 -25.68 -2.76 -26.51
CA PHE A 806 -24.80 -1.90 -25.71
C PHE A 806 -23.76 -2.72 -24.96
N VAL A 807 -22.50 -2.23 -24.92
CA VAL A 807 -21.42 -2.84 -24.13
C VAL A 807 -20.96 -1.87 -23.04
N ALA A 808 -21.36 -2.16 -21.80
CA ALA A 808 -20.91 -1.44 -20.62
C ALA A 808 -19.53 -1.92 -20.16
N ILE A 809 -18.70 -1.01 -19.67
CA ILE A 809 -17.55 -1.34 -18.81
C ILE A 809 -18.07 -1.29 -17.38
N VAL A 810 -18.00 -2.40 -16.66
CA VAL A 810 -18.57 -2.57 -15.32
C VAL A 810 -17.80 -1.74 -14.31
N ASN A 811 -18.51 -1.13 -13.34
CA ASN A 811 -17.92 -0.35 -12.26
C ASN A 811 -17.22 -1.23 -11.20
N VAL A 812 -16.18 -1.96 -11.59
CA VAL A 812 -15.45 -2.91 -10.71
C VAL A 812 -14.76 -2.24 -9.52
N GLY A 813 -14.44 -0.94 -9.60
CA GLY A 813 -13.91 -0.16 -8.49
C GLY A 813 -14.98 0.21 -7.45
N ASP A 814 -16.21 0.52 -7.90
CA ASP A 814 -17.38 0.66 -7.01
C ASP A 814 -17.74 -0.67 -6.34
N ILE A 815 -17.66 -1.79 -7.08
CA ILE A 815 -17.88 -3.13 -6.53
C ILE A 815 -16.82 -3.43 -5.44
N ALA A 816 -15.55 -3.16 -5.71
CA ALA A 816 -14.48 -3.31 -4.71
C ALA A 816 -14.66 -2.39 -3.49
N LYS A 817 -15.25 -1.19 -3.68
CA LYS A 817 -15.65 -0.28 -2.59
C LYS A 817 -16.79 -0.86 -1.76
N ALA A 818 -17.84 -1.37 -2.39
CA ALA A 818 -19.01 -1.96 -1.73
C ALA A 818 -18.67 -3.23 -0.93
N ILE A 819 -17.76 -4.07 -1.45
CA ILE A 819 -17.27 -5.29 -0.78
C ILE A 819 -16.29 -4.98 0.38
N GLY A 820 -15.86 -3.72 0.55
CA GLY A 820 -14.97 -3.30 1.63
C GLY A 820 -13.50 -3.65 1.41
N LEU A 821 -13.03 -3.76 0.16
CA LEU A 821 -11.62 -4.02 -0.18
C LEU A 821 -10.70 -2.85 0.20
N TRP A 822 -11.25 -1.64 0.25
CA TRP A 822 -10.53 -0.39 0.48
C TRP A 822 -10.72 0.12 1.92
N PRO A 823 -9.71 0.78 2.52
CA PRO A 823 -9.87 1.46 3.79
C PRO A 823 -10.91 2.59 3.70
N GLU A 824 -11.70 2.80 4.76
CA GLU A 824 -12.78 3.79 4.81
C GLU A 824 -12.31 5.23 4.57
N GLU A 825 -11.12 5.60 5.08
CA GLU A 825 -10.67 6.99 5.14
C GLU A 825 -10.43 7.63 3.75
N PRO A 826 -9.72 6.99 2.80
CA PRO A 826 -9.62 7.48 1.41
C PRO A 826 -10.94 7.52 0.64
N LEU A 827 -12.02 6.87 1.12
CA LEU A 827 -13.35 6.88 0.49
C LEU A 827 -14.19 8.10 0.89
N LEU A 828 -13.62 9.07 1.61
CA LEU A 828 -14.23 10.35 1.97
C LEU A 828 -13.82 11.45 0.98
N PRO A 829 -14.73 12.35 0.54
CA PRO A 829 -14.40 13.41 -0.40
C PRO A 829 -13.66 14.60 0.25
N LEU A 830 -12.92 15.34 -0.57
CA LEU A 830 -12.19 16.56 -0.22
C LEU A 830 -12.93 17.82 -0.68
N LEU A 831 -12.79 18.92 0.06
CA LEU A 831 -13.21 20.26 -0.37
C LEU A 831 -12.21 20.91 -1.33
N VAL A 832 -12.73 21.73 -2.26
CA VAL A 832 -11.93 22.70 -3.02
C VAL A 832 -11.44 23.82 -2.09
N PRO A 833 -10.14 24.21 -2.13
CA PRO A 833 -9.64 25.35 -1.35
C PRO A 833 -10.27 26.69 -1.77
N ALA A 834 -10.61 27.54 -0.80
CA ALA A 834 -11.14 28.88 -1.04
C ALA A 834 -10.08 29.79 -1.69
N GLY A 835 -10.49 30.59 -2.69
CA GLY A 835 -9.64 31.63 -3.29
C GLY A 835 -9.13 31.37 -4.72
N LEU A 836 -9.54 30.26 -5.36
CA LEU A 836 -9.36 30.11 -6.82
C LEU A 836 -10.26 31.12 -7.55
N PRO A 837 -9.78 31.81 -8.60
CA PRO A 837 -10.57 32.80 -9.33
C PRO A 837 -11.78 32.16 -10.03
N ILE A 838 -12.86 32.94 -10.09
CA ILE A 838 -14.17 32.59 -10.68
C ILE A 838 -14.11 32.74 -12.21
#